data_AF-A0A9D3NDF1-F1
#
_entry.id   AF-A0A9D3NDF1-F1
#
_cell.length_a   1.000
_cell.length_b   1.000
_cell.length_c   1.000
_cell.angle_alpha   90.00
_cell.angle_beta   90.00
_cell.angle_gamma   90.00
#
_symmetry.space_group_name_H-M   'P 1'
#
loop_
_entity.id
_entity.type
_entity.pdbx_description
1 polymer ?
#
loop_
_entity_poly.entity_id
_entity_poly.type
_entity_poly.pdbx_seq_one_letter_code
_entity_poly.pdbx_strand_id
1 'polypeptide(L)'
;MKNTRKFDVTFEVAAMATDSDRKSLLRNECYSDFLSEEFDVKTYTAHAIHHAVITEHLAKLAEGISQLDKELHCQVVARHEDLLAQATGIESLEGVLDMMQARIAALQSAVDRIKTKIVDPYNKIVARTAQLARLQVVCDLLRRIIRILYLSKRLQGQLQGGSRELTKAAQSLNELDYLFQGVDLTGIEVIENDLLFISRAHLEVENQAKRLLEQGMEIQNPSQVGTALQVFYNLGSLKETILSVVEGYKTSVHESIISALDIKVLTQPANIRGAPGRAVMPTPGNTATFRAALWTNLEKMMDQICAACSQVQHLHKVLTKKRDPVTHVCFIDEFIKDGQSDILYMFWDSITQMLSVELQKTTEASTFLKQALEGEFPKLLRLYNELWKRLQQYSANIQGLLGSSGSGLDPDLTISETDTQDLFTNTKPDYDLEKALKASLQPYEAAYLSKSLSRLFDPINLVFPQGGYSPPSTDEMDSIIKTIASELNVSLVDPGLTIAVAKNISKTVQLFCVKSEHLLCTQGDASQVIGPLTEGQRRNVAVVNSLHHLQQSLTKVISMLPSFPPAAEQVLTMSLEAVQTLMDNAVQPLLTSVTDSVEAILLTMHQEDFSGPLSAGEKPDMPCSLYMRELQGFISRVMNDYFCHLQSVDFLYDRTEAIAQRAITLFIRHACLLRPLGEGGKMRLAADFAQMELAVAPLCRRISDLGKAYRLLRSFRPLLFQTSEHISSSQAVGDLIPYSTILHFLFSRAPAELKSPHQRAEWSVARYSQWLDDHQSEKDRLILIRGALEAYVQSVKARQGRNFAPVYPIMLQLLQKATSSLVER
;
A
#
# COMPACT_ATOMS: atom_id res chain seq x y z
N MET A 1 60.01 69.66 48.71
CA MET A 1 60.81 70.70 49.39
C MET A 1 62.27 70.51 49.03
N LYS A 2 62.90 71.48 48.33
CA LYS A 2 64.35 71.71 48.33
C LYS A 2 64.64 73.13 47.81
N ASN A 3 64.89 74.06 48.75
CA ASN A 3 65.78 75.24 48.59
C ASN A 3 67.24 74.71 48.57
N THR A 4 68.22 75.30 47.88
CA THR A 4 68.97 76.56 48.20
C THR A 4 69.95 76.82 47.01
N ARG A 5 70.04 77.99 46.34
CA ARG A 5 70.88 79.23 46.56
C ARG A 5 72.30 78.97 47.09
N LYS A 6 73.44 79.38 46.49
CA LYS A 6 74.00 80.63 45.86
C LYS A 6 75.19 81.07 46.73
N PHE A 7 76.43 81.25 46.23
CA PHE A 7 77.41 82.28 46.64
C PHE A 7 78.73 82.16 45.83
N ASP A 8 79.17 83.27 45.24
CA ASP A 8 80.57 83.57 44.89
C ASP A 8 80.71 85.08 44.55
N VAL A 9 81.95 85.59 44.41
CA VAL A 9 82.39 86.94 43.94
C VAL A 9 83.01 87.86 45.04
N THR A 10 84.31 87.66 45.34
CA THR A 10 85.22 88.71 45.88
C THR A 10 86.69 88.58 45.42
N PHE A 11 87.04 87.65 44.51
CA PHE A 11 88.43 87.21 44.32
C PHE A 11 89.29 87.94 43.26
N GLU A 12 88.71 88.78 42.42
CA GLU A 12 89.36 89.22 41.17
C GLU A 12 90.49 90.26 41.31
N VAL A 13 90.60 90.98 42.42
CA VAL A 13 91.55 92.11 42.52
C VAL A 13 92.98 91.70 42.90
N ALA A 14 93.16 90.55 43.58
CA ALA A 14 94.49 90.12 44.05
C ALA A 14 95.34 89.43 42.95
N ALA A 15 94.71 88.82 41.95
CA ALA A 15 95.40 88.01 40.94
C ALA A 15 96.20 88.81 39.91
N MET A 16 95.91 90.10 39.71
CA MET A 16 96.58 90.89 38.66
C MET A 16 97.98 91.38 39.04
N ALA A 17 98.33 91.46 40.33
CA ALA A 17 99.67 91.91 40.76
C ALA A 17 100.74 90.82 40.61
N THR A 18 100.38 89.55 40.80
CA THR A 18 101.32 88.43 40.91
C THR A 18 101.80 87.87 39.57
N ASP A 19 101.01 88.02 38.49
CA ASP A 19 101.40 87.57 37.15
C ASP A 19 102.46 88.48 36.48
N SER A 20 102.59 89.72 36.96
CA SER A 20 103.61 90.68 36.49
C SER A 20 105.03 90.27 36.90
N ASP A 21 105.23 89.86 38.16
CA ASP A 21 106.55 89.49 38.69
C ASP A 21 106.95 88.06 38.30
N ARG A 22 106.00 87.14 38.13
CA ARG A 22 106.28 85.80 37.60
C ARG A 22 106.90 85.85 36.20
N LYS A 23 106.44 86.78 35.36
CA LYS A 23 106.96 87.00 34.01
C LYS A 23 108.33 87.69 34.01
N SER A 24 108.68 88.46 35.05
CA SER A 24 109.99 89.12 35.16
C SER A 24 111.10 88.12 35.53
N LEU A 25 110.82 87.16 36.42
CA LEU A 25 111.72 86.08 36.82
C LEU A 25 112.06 85.13 35.65
N LEU A 26 111.06 84.77 34.84
CA LEU A 26 111.23 83.82 33.72
C LEU A 26 111.95 84.41 32.49
N ARG A 27 112.10 85.74 32.39
CA ARG A 27 112.77 86.43 31.26
C ARG A 27 114.23 86.80 31.53
N ASN A 28 114.74 86.58 32.73
CA ASN A 28 116.07 87.02 33.12
C ASN A 28 117.15 86.05 32.57
N GLU A 29 118.03 86.54 31.69
CA GLU A 29 119.04 85.72 30.99
C GLU A 29 119.96 84.93 31.94
N CYS A 30 120.13 85.36 33.20
CA CYS A 30 120.88 84.59 34.19
C CYS A 30 120.22 83.26 34.61
N TYR A 31 118.90 83.08 34.42
CA TYR A 31 118.19 81.86 34.83
C TYR A 31 117.74 80.99 33.64
N SER A 32 117.98 81.42 32.40
CA SER A 32 117.57 80.67 31.21
C SER A 32 118.25 79.30 31.12
N ASP A 33 119.49 79.19 31.59
CA ASP A 33 120.22 77.92 31.57
C ASP A 33 119.58 76.87 32.49
N PHE A 34 118.91 77.26 33.58
CA PHE A 34 118.20 76.35 34.50
C PHE A 34 116.83 75.88 33.97
N LEU A 35 116.32 76.52 32.92
CA LEU A 35 115.06 76.15 32.28
C LEU A 35 115.27 75.19 31.08
N SER A 36 116.53 74.84 30.78
CA SER A 36 116.89 73.86 29.75
C SER A 36 116.67 72.42 30.26
N GLU A 37 116.07 71.57 29.43
CA GLU A 37 115.83 70.16 29.76
C GLU A 37 117.11 69.30 29.78
N GLU A 38 118.22 69.74 29.16
CA GLU A 38 119.51 69.03 29.12
C GLU A 38 120.59 69.67 30.04
N PHE A 39 120.17 70.39 31.09
CA PHE A 39 121.08 71.08 31.99
C PHE A 39 122.03 70.12 32.72
N ASP A 40 123.33 70.16 32.38
CA ASP A 40 124.38 69.45 33.09
C ASP A 40 125.13 70.37 34.05
N VAL A 41 124.89 70.12 35.34
CA VAL A 41 125.47 70.85 36.46
C VAL A 41 127.00 70.90 36.37
N LYS A 42 127.66 69.85 35.88
CA LYS A 42 129.13 69.75 35.88
C LYS A 42 129.78 70.61 34.80
N THR A 43 129.19 70.67 33.61
CA THR A 43 129.66 71.55 32.52
C THR A 43 129.36 73.01 32.84
N TYR A 44 128.19 73.31 33.41
CA TYR A 44 127.84 74.66 33.87
C TYR A 44 128.78 75.17 34.98
N THR A 45 129.07 74.33 35.99
CA THR A 45 130.04 74.69 37.05
C THR A 45 131.48 74.78 36.52
N ALA A 46 131.92 73.94 35.57
CA ALA A 46 133.24 74.05 34.97
C ALA A 46 133.42 75.35 34.15
N HIS A 47 132.39 75.78 33.41
CA HIS A 47 132.39 77.02 32.64
C HIS A 47 132.33 78.27 33.54
N ALA A 48 131.61 78.20 34.67
CA ALA A 48 131.57 79.25 35.69
C ALA A 48 132.88 79.37 36.50
N ILE A 49 133.63 78.26 36.67
CA ILE A 49 134.95 78.27 37.34
C ILE A 49 136.06 78.81 36.42
N HIS A 50 135.99 78.55 35.11
CA HIS A 50 136.98 79.02 34.13
C HIS A 50 136.97 80.54 33.88
N HIS A 51 135.84 81.22 34.13
CA HIS A 51 135.68 82.67 33.93
C HIS A 51 136.07 83.53 35.15
N ALA A 52 136.59 82.95 36.23
CA ALA A 52 137.13 83.64 37.40
C ALA A 52 136.21 84.71 38.07
N VAL A 53 134.87 84.53 38.01
CA VAL A 53 133.87 85.38 38.73
C VAL A 53 132.74 84.52 39.32
N ILE A 54 133.01 83.73 40.36
CA ILE A 54 132.05 82.76 40.95
C ILE A 54 131.08 83.42 41.97
N THR A 55 131.53 84.42 42.70
CA THR A 55 130.79 85.00 43.83
C THR A 55 129.53 85.76 43.40
N GLU A 56 129.53 86.35 42.21
CA GLU A 56 128.42 87.16 41.70
C GLU A 56 127.22 86.31 41.24
N HIS A 57 127.47 85.11 40.70
CA HIS A 57 126.41 84.19 40.25
C HIS A 57 125.61 83.57 41.41
N LEU A 58 126.27 83.26 42.54
CA LEU A 58 125.59 82.68 43.71
C LEU A 58 124.63 83.67 44.39
N ALA A 59 125.00 84.96 44.44
CA ALA A 59 124.15 85.99 45.05
C ALA A 59 122.82 86.15 44.30
N LYS A 60 122.86 86.18 42.95
CA LYS A 60 121.65 86.25 42.13
C LYS A 60 120.74 85.03 42.32
N LEU A 61 121.27 83.83 42.55
CA LEU A 61 120.45 82.63 42.68
C LEU A 61 119.65 82.59 43.99
N ALA A 62 120.25 83.07 45.10
CA ALA A 62 119.58 83.14 46.40
C ALA A 62 118.39 84.11 46.39
N GLU A 63 118.50 85.23 45.68
CA GLU A 63 117.43 86.22 45.54
C GLU A 63 116.20 85.65 44.82
N GLY A 64 116.41 84.86 43.76
CA GLY A 64 115.33 84.23 43.00
C GLY A 64 114.51 83.22 43.80
N ILE A 65 115.16 82.41 44.66
CA ILE A 65 114.47 81.42 45.51
C ILE A 65 113.55 82.14 46.52
N SER A 66 114.01 83.23 47.12
CA SER A 66 113.22 83.95 48.13
C SER A 66 111.95 84.59 47.55
N GLN A 67 111.98 85.02 46.28
CA GLN A 67 110.78 85.52 45.60
C GLN A 67 109.75 84.42 45.34
N LEU A 68 110.19 83.22 44.95
CA LEU A 68 109.30 82.10 44.65
C LEU A 68 108.51 81.64 45.89
N ASP A 69 109.17 81.58 47.05
CA ASP A 69 108.59 81.07 48.29
C ASP A 69 107.46 81.99 48.81
N LYS A 70 107.62 83.30 48.61
CA LYS A 70 106.62 84.31 49.01
C LYS A 70 105.32 84.18 48.23
N GLU A 71 105.41 83.87 46.94
CA GLU A 71 104.25 83.74 46.06
C GLU A 71 103.42 82.48 46.36
N LEU A 72 104.10 81.37 46.67
CA LEU A 72 103.47 80.10 47.02
C LEU A 72 102.58 80.23 48.27
N HIS A 73 103.04 80.98 49.28
CA HIS A 73 102.30 81.20 50.51
C HIS A 73 100.98 81.98 50.28
N CYS A 74 101.00 83.01 49.43
CA CYS A 74 99.82 83.84 49.13
C CYS A 74 98.68 83.03 48.49
N GLN A 75 99.00 82.08 47.60
CA GLN A 75 98.01 81.23 46.95
C GLN A 75 97.28 80.29 47.93
N VAL A 76 98.02 79.71 48.88
CA VAL A 76 97.46 78.73 49.83
C VAL A 76 96.48 79.38 50.80
N VAL A 77 96.81 80.57 51.31
CA VAL A 77 95.96 81.29 52.28
C VAL A 77 94.61 81.67 51.67
N ALA A 78 94.58 81.98 50.38
CA ALA A 78 93.37 82.47 49.75
C ALA A 78 92.27 81.40 49.59
N ARG A 79 92.59 80.10 49.49
CA ARG A 79 91.63 79.05 49.07
C ARG A 79 91.26 77.99 50.13
N HIS A 80 91.47 78.21 51.43
CA HIS A 80 91.33 77.13 52.42
C HIS A 80 89.88 76.71 52.77
N GLU A 81 88.88 77.60 52.64
CA GLU A 81 87.50 77.32 53.11
C GLU A 81 86.74 76.39 52.16
N ASP A 82 86.90 76.59 50.85
CA ASP A 82 86.28 75.75 49.83
C ASP A 82 86.78 74.30 49.91
N LEU A 83 88.05 74.10 50.28
CA LEU A 83 88.68 72.79 50.45
C LEU A 83 88.05 72.00 51.62
N LEU A 84 87.68 72.67 52.70
CA LEU A 84 87.03 72.05 53.86
C LEU A 84 85.56 71.69 53.59
N ALA A 85 84.83 72.53 52.85
CA ALA A 85 83.44 72.27 52.48
C ALA A 85 83.31 71.03 51.56
N GLN A 86 84.23 70.84 50.62
CA GLN A 86 84.24 69.64 49.77
C GLN A 86 84.51 68.35 50.54
N ALA A 87 85.34 68.37 51.58
CA ALA A 87 85.64 67.19 52.39
C ALA A 87 84.40 66.67 53.15
N THR A 88 83.62 67.56 53.76
CA THR A 88 82.40 67.17 54.51
C THR A 88 81.28 66.65 53.60
N GLY A 89 81.16 67.17 52.37
CA GLY A 89 80.22 66.65 51.37
C GLY A 89 80.54 65.21 50.96
N ILE A 90 81.82 64.87 50.81
CA ILE A 90 82.29 63.52 50.44
C ILE A 90 81.95 62.50 51.54
N GLU A 91 82.18 62.84 52.82
CA GLU A 91 81.88 61.96 53.95
C GLU A 91 80.38 61.60 54.02
N SER A 92 79.49 62.56 53.75
CA SER A 92 78.05 62.29 53.72
C SER A 92 77.61 61.38 52.55
N LEU A 93 78.27 61.51 51.40
CA LEU A 93 78.01 60.68 50.22
C LEU A 93 78.50 59.25 50.44
N GLU A 94 79.66 59.10 51.08
CA GLU A 94 80.24 57.82 51.49
C GLU A 94 79.29 57.06 52.42
N GLY A 95 78.71 57.73 53.42
CA GLY A 95 77.71 57.10 54.30
C GLY A 95 76.42 56.63 53.60
N VAL A 96 75.94 57.38 52.59
CA VAL A 96 74.78 56.95 51.77
C VAL A 96 75.15 55.77 50.86
N LEU A 97 76.36 55.78 50.29
CA LEU A 97 76.88 54.69 49.47
C LEU A 97 77.04 53.41 50.27
N ASP A 98 77.57 53.46 51.49
CA ASP A 98 77.69 52.31 52.39
C ASP A 98 76.33 51.71 52.74
N MET A 99 75.34 52.54 53.09
CA MET A 99 73.99 52.06 53.36
C MET A 99 73.36 51.41 52.12
N MET A 100 73.58 51.99 50.94
CA MET A 100 73.05 51.46 49.69
C MET A 100 73.72 50.13 49.32
N GLN A 101 75.04 50.01 49.51
CA GLN A 101 75.79 48.77 49.33
C GLN A 101 75.30 47.67 50.28
N ALA A 102 75.09 47.99 51.57
CA ALA A 102 74.56 47.03 52.53
C ALA A 102 73.15 46.53 52.17
N ARG A 103 72.26 47.43 51.70
CA ARG A 103 70.91 47.05 51.25
C ARG A 103 70.95 46.21 49.96
N ILE A 104 71.83 46.54 49.02
CA ILE A 104 72.01 45.75 47.79
C ILE A 104 72.52 44.34 48.13
N ALA A 105 73.50 44.23 49.02
CA ALA A 105 74.02 42.94 49.47
C ALA A 105 72.94 42.09 50.18
N ALA A 106 72.12 42.71 51.04
CA ALA A 106 71.01 42.03 51.69
C ALA A 106 69.95 41.54 50.69
N LEU A 107 69.64 42.34 49.67
CA LEU A 107 68.70 41.96 48.60
C LEU A 107 69.25 40.81 47.76
N GLN A 108 70.52 40.86 47.36
CA GLN A 108 71.19 39.76 46.65
C GLN A 108 71.12 38.46 47.45
N SER A 109 71.42 38.52 48.76
CA SER A 109 71.32 37.35 49.64
C SER A 109 69.89 36.79 49.74
N ALA A 110 68.87 37.65 49.82
CA ALA A 110 67.47 37.23 49.82
C ALA A 110 67.05 36.58 48.49
N VAL A 111 67.50 37.11 47.36
CA VAL A 111 67.26 36.54 46.02
C VAL A 111 67.94 35.18 45.86
N ASP A 112 69.19 35.03 46.29
CA ASP A 112 69.89 33.74 46.28
C ASP A 112 69.20 32.71 47.18
N ARG A 113 68.67 33.16 48.32
CA ARG A 113 67.89 32.29 49.22
C ARG A 113 66.55 31.87 48.59
N ILE A 114 65.87 32.74 47.85
CA ILE A 114 64.67 32.40 47.07
C ILE A 114 65.02 31.40 45.95
N LYS A 115 66.11 31.64 45.23
CA LYS A 115 66.59 30.74 44.17
C LYS A 115 66.85 29.33 44.71
N THR A 116 67.62 29.22 45.79
CA THR A 116 67.98 27.93 46.40
C THR A 116 66.82 27.22 47.09
N LYS A 117 65.88 27.96 47.71
CA LYS A 117 64.75 27.34 48.44
C LYS A 117 63.49 27.12 47.60
N ILE A 118 63.31 27.80 46.48
CA ILE A 118 62.09 27.73 45.67
C ILE A 118 62.40 27.28 44.24
N VAL A 119 63.30 27.98 43.54
CA VAL A 119 63.57 27.73 42.11
C VAL A 119 64.23 26.37 41.90
N ASP A 120 65.25 26.03 42.70
CA ASP A 120 65.95 24.75 42.56
C ASP A 120 65.04 23.55 42.91
N PRO A 121 64.26 23.55 44.01
CA PRO A 121 63.26 22.51 44.25
C PRO A 121 62.17 22.44 43.19
N TYR A 122 61.68 23.57 42.70
CA TYR A 122 60.69 23.60 41.61
C TYR A 122 61.25 22.91 40.34
N ASN A 123 62.45 23.28 39.91
CA ASN A 123 63.10 22.67 38.75
C ASN A 123 63.32 21.16 38.95
N LYS A 124 63.70 20.73 40.16
CA LYS A 124 63.81 19.31 40.52
C LYS A 124 62.46 18.60 40.44
N ILE A 125 61.38 19.21 40.94
CA ILE A 125 60.03 18.65 40.86
C ILE A 125 59.58 18.53 39.41
N VAL A 126 59.72 19.59 38.60
CA VAL A 126 59.38 19.56 37.16
C VAL A 126 60.15 18.46 36.43
N ALA A 127 61.45 18.34 36.67
CA ALA A 127 62.27 17.29 36.08
C ALA A 127 61.84 15.87 36.51
N ARG A 128 61.53 15.67 37.80
CA ARG A 128 61.04 14.38 38.33
C ARG A 128 59.64 14.04 37.84
N THR A 129 58.73 15.00 37.74
CA THR A 129 57.39 14.81 37.17
C THR A 129 57.47 14.45 35.69
N ALA A 130 58.33 15.13 34.92
CA ALA A 130 58.58 14.77 33.53
C ALA A 130 59.23 13.38 33.39
N GLN A 131 60.14 13.02 34.29
CA GLN A 131 60.72 11.68 34.35
C GLN A 131 59.66 10.61 34.67
N LEU A 132 58.77 10.88 35.64
CA LEU A 132 57.69 9.96 36.01
C LEU A 132 56.69 9.78 34.87
N ALA A 133 56.27 10.87 34.22
CA ALA A 133 55.36 10.82 33.07
C ALA A 133 55.97 10.00 31.92
N ARG A 134 57.25 10.23 31.58
CA ARG A 134 57.95 9.41 30.58
C ARG A 134 58.05 7.94 30.98
N LEU A 135 58.32 7.66 32.25
CA LEU A 135 58.39 6.28 32.75
C LEU A 135 57.04 5.56 32.67
N GLN A 136 55.95 6.25 33.01
CA GLN A 136 54.59 5.69 32.88
C GLN A 136 54.27 5.35 31.43
N VAL A 137 54.52 6.27 30.50
CA VAL A 137 54.33 6.02 29.06
C VAL A 137 55.16 4.82 28.57
N VAL A 138 56.42 4.72 28.99
CA VAL A 138 57.29 3.57 28.64
C VAL A 138 56.75 2.27 29.23
N CYS A 139 56.31 2.26 30.49
CA CYS A 139 55.72 1.07 31.11
C CYS A 139 54.44 0.63 30.40
N ASP A 140 53.57 1.57 30.00
CA ASP A 140 52.33 1.25 29.28
C ASP A 140 52.62 0.71 27.88
N LEU A 141 53.59 1.30 27.18
CA LEU A 141 54.07 0.81 25.89
C LEU A 141 54.64 -0.62 26.02
N LEU A 142 55.47 -0.89 27.03
CA LEU A 142 56.02 -2.22 27.30
C LEU A 142 54.92 -3.25 27.60
N ARG A 143 53.91 -2.89 28.42
CA ARG A 143 52.77 -3.76 28.70
C ARG A 143 52.00 -4.09 27.41
N ARG A 144 51.78 -3.10 26.55
CA ARG A 144 51.11 -3.28 25.24
C ARG A 144 51.93 -4.19 24.33
N ILE A 145 53.25 -3.98 24.22
CA ILE A 145 54.17 -4.85 23.45
C ILE A 145 54.13 -6.30 23.94
N ILE A 146 54.26 -6.52 25.26
CA ILE A 146 54.21 -7.88 25.83
C ILE A 146 52.88 -8.56 25.51
N ARG A 147 51.78 -7.82 25.59
CA ARG A 147 50.45 -8.37 25.28
C ARG A 147 50.31 -8.70 23.79
N ILE A 148 50.83 -7.86 22.89
CA ILE A 148 50.85 -8.11 21.44
C ILE A 148 51.64 -9.39 21.14
N LEU A 149 52.84 -9.55 21.68
CA LEU A 149 53.67 -10.74 21.48
C LEU A 149 52.97 -12.03 21.95
N TYR A 150 52.33 -11.97 23.12
CA TYR A 150 51.55 -13.10 23.65
C TYR A 150 50.36 -13.46 22.75
N LEU A 151 49.59 -12.46 22.32
CA LEU A 151 48.41 -12.65 21.48
C LEU A 151 48.78 -13.11 20.06
N SER A 152 49.86 -12.59 19.48
CA SER A 152 50.40 -13.03 18.19
C SER A 152 50.76 -14.51 18.22
N LYS A 153 51.47 -14.96 19.27
CA LYS A 153 51.80 -16.38 19.46
C LYS A 153 50.55 -17.25 19.65
N ARG A 154 49.55 -16.76 20.39
CA ARG A 154 48.26 -17.45 20.57
C ARG A 154 47.51 -17.59 19.25
N LEU A 155 47.45 -16.51 18.46
CA LEU A 155 46.83 -16.46 17.14
C LEU A 155 47.50 -17.46 16.19
N GLN A 156 48.82 -17.55 16.19
CA GLN A 156 49.55 -18.52 15.37
C GLN A 156 49.17 -19.97 15.67
N GLY A 157 48.96 -20.31 16.95
CA GLY A 157 48.44 -21.62 17.34
C GLY A 157 47.00 -21.86 16.86
N GLN A 158 46.14 -20.84 16.97
CA GLN A 158 44.74 -20.92 16.56
C GLN A 158 44.57 -21.09 15.04
N LEU A 159 45.40 -20.42 14.23
CA LEU A 159 45.38 -20.58 12.77
C LEU A 159 45.79 -22.00 12.34
N GLN A 160 46.72 -22.64 13.05
CA GLN A 160 47.09 -24.04 12.80
C GLN A 160 45.95 -25.02 13.12
N GLY A 161 45.01 -24.64 13.99
CA GLY A 161 43.80 -25.41 14.33
C GLY A 161 42.74 -25.45 13.23
N GLY A 162 42.91 -24.68 12.14
CA GLY A 162 42.01 -24.64 10.99
C GLY A 162 40.61 -24.11 11.31
N SER A 163 39.60 -24.57 10.55
CA SER A 163 38.23 -24.04 10.61
C SER A 163 37.54 -24.16 11.98
N ARG A 164 37.99 -25.08 12.83
CA ARG A 164 37.42 -25.30 14.19
C ARG A 164 37.78 -24.19 15.17
N GLU A 165 38.88 -23.48 14.94
CA GLU A 165 39.36 -22.43 15.84
C GLU A 165 39.22 -21.02 15.24
N LEU A 166 38.56 -20.90 14.09
CA LEU A 166 38.41 -19.65 13.34
C LEU A 166 37.73 -18.53 14.17
N THR A 167 36.71 -18.87 14.97
CA THR A 167 36.04 -17.92 15.87
C THR A 167 36.96 -17.41 16.97
N LYS A 168 37.83 -18.28 17.51
CA LYS A 168 38.82 -17.91 18.54
C LYS A 168 39.95 -17.08 17.95
N ALA A 169 40.38 -17.38 16.71
CA ALA A 169 41.36 -16.58 15.98
C ALA A 169 40.83 -15.16 15.76
N ALA A 170 39.57 -15.02 15.32
CA ALA A 170 38.91 -13.73 15.17
C ALA A 170 38.80 -12.95 16.49
N GLN A 171 38.54 -13.63 17.61
CA GLN A 171 38.52 -13.00 18.93
C GLN A 171 39.92 -12.49 19.35
N SER A 172 40.99 -13.26 19.08
CA SER A 172 42.36 -12.80 19.31
C SER A 172 42.74 -11.60 18.43
N LEU A 173 42.26 -11.56 17.19
CA LEU A 173 42.46 -10.42 16.28
C LEU A 173 41.74 -9.17 16.79
N ASN A 174 40.51 -9.29 17.27
CA ASN A 174 39.80 -8.17 17.88
C ASN A 174 40.54 -7.62 19.12
N GLU A 175 41.01 -8.49 20.02
CA GLU A 175 41.85 -8.07 21.14
C GLU A 175 43.12 -7.34 20.68
N LEU A 176 43.74 -7.78 19.59
CA LEU A 176 44.90 -7.12 19.00
C LEU A 176 44.55 -5.74 18.42
N ASP A 177 43.42 -5.59 17.74
CA ASP A 177 42.96 -4.31 17.19
C ASP A 177 42.71 -3.26 18.28
N TYR A 178 42.12 -3.66 19.43
CA TYR A 178 42.03 -2.79 20.61
C TYR A 178 43.41 -2.36 21.14
N LEU A 179 44.43 -3.21 21.01
CA LEU A 179 45.82 -2.88 21.35
C LEU A 179 46.55 -2.08 20.26
N PHE A 180 45.90 -1.76 19.15
CA PHE A 180 46.38 -0.80 18.15
C PHE A 180 45.69 0.55 18.24
N GLN A 181 44.47 0.62 18.78
CA GLN A 181 43.74 1.88 18.93
C GLN A 181 44.54 2.92 19.72
N GLY A 182 44.72 4.10 19.13
CA GLY A 182 45.24 5.33 19.78
C GLY A 182 46.75 5.41 20.00
N VAL A 183 47.56 4.45 19.52
CA VAL A 183 49.03 4.46 19.69
C VAL A 183 49.74 4.09 18.39
N ASP A 184 50.69 4.93 17.99
CA ASP A 184 51.59 4.61 16.89
C ASP A 184 52.70 3.66 17.38
N LEU A 185 52.71 2.45 16.84
CA LEU A 185 53.68 1.39 17.15
C LEU A 185 54.70 1.20 16.01
N THR A 186 54.71 2.09 15.02
CA THR A 186 55.66 2.04 13.91
C THR A 186 57.08 2.33 14.41
N GLY A 187 58.07 1.62 13.85
CA GLY A 187 59.48 1.76 14.20
C GLY A 187 59.96 0.93 15.40
N ILE A 188 59.10 0.09 16.00
CA ILE A 188 59.50 -0.85 17.07
C ILE A 188 59.91 -2.20 16.44
N GLU A 189 61.21 -2.42 16.29
CA GLU A 189 61.79 -3.61 15.63
C GLU A 189 61.30 -4.95 16.22
N VAL A 190 61.08 -5.02 17.54
CA VAL A 190 60.71 -6.25 18.26
C VAL A 190 59.36 -6.81 17.82
N ILE A 191 58.42 -5.96 17.39
CA ILE A 191 57.06 -6.38 16.98
C ILE A 191 56.84 -6.30 15.48
N GLU A 192 57.77 -5.78 14.69
CA GLU A 192 57.58 -5.52 13.26
C GLU A 192 57.16 -6.77 12.47
N ASN A 193 57.81 -7.91 12.75
CA ASN A 193 57.44 -9.20 12.15
C ASN A 193 56.05 -9.68 12.59
N ASP A 194 55.69 -9.46 13.86
CA ASP A 194 54.36 -9.79 14.38
C ASP A 194 53.28 -8.91 13.74
N LEU A 195 53.53 -7.62 13.51
CA LEU A 195 52.60 -6.72 12.81
C LEU A 195 52.30 -7.20 11.39
N LEU A 196 53.34 -7.59 10.65
CA LEU A 196 53.18 -8.17 9.31
C LEU A 196 52.40 -9.49 9.35
N PHE A 197 52.66 -10.33 10.36
CA PHE A 197 51.92 -11.57 10.55
C PHE A 197 50.45 -11.34 10.89
N ILE A 198 50.15 -10.43 11.83
CA ILE A 198 48.78 -10.09 12.24
C ILE A 198 47.97 -9.56 11.04
N SER A 199 48.57 -8.70 10.21
CA SER A 199 47.92 -8.20 9.00
C SER A 199 47.59 -9.33 8.00
N ARG A 200 48.51 -10.29 7.80
CA ARG A 200 48.23 -11.48 6.96
C ARG A 200 47.17 -12.39 7.57
N ALA A 201 47.22 -12.60 8.88
CA ALA A 201 46.25 -13.40 9.62
C ALA A 201 44.83 -12.82 9.53
N HIS A 202 44.69 -11.50 9.61
CA HIS A 202 43.42 -10.81 9.37
C HIS A 202 42.83 -11.16 8.01
N LEU A 203 43.62 -11.00 6.94
CA LEU A 203 43.19 -11.32 5.58
C LEU A 203 42.88 -12.81 5.39
N GLU A 204 43.65 -13.70 6.03
CA GLU A 204 43.41 -15.14 5.97
C GLU A 204 42.11 -15.55 6.67
N VAL A 205 41.87 -15.07 7.90
CA VAL A 205 40.65 -15.36 8.67
C VAL A 205 39.42 -14.82 7.95
N GLU A 206 39.50 -13.60 7.41
CA GLU A 206 38.42 -12.98 6.66
C GLU A 206 38.08 -13.80 5.39
N ASN A 207 39.08 -14.21 4.62
CA ASN A 207 38.87 -15.02 3.41
C ASN A 207 38.32 -16.42 3.72
N GLN A 208 38.78 -17.07 4.79
CA GLN A 208 38.24 -18.34 5.24
C GLN A 208 36.78 -18.21 5.69
N ALA A 209 36.45 -17.13 6.42
CA ALA A 209 35.09 -16.84 6.84
C ALA A 209 34.16 -16.55 5.65
N LYS A 210 34.62 -15.81 4.62
CA LYS A 210 33.86 -15.57 3.38
C LYS A 210 33.52 -16.86 2.66
N ARG A 211 34.51 -17.75 2.45
CA ARG A 211 34.27 -19.06 1.82
C ARG A 211 33.34 -19.94 2.64
N LEU A 212 33.47 -19.93 3.97
CA LEU A 212 32.60 -20.67 4.87
C LEU A 212 31.15 -20.15 4.79
N LEU A 213 30.97 -18.83 4.69
CA LEU A 213 29.67 -18.20 4.52
C LEU A 213 29.05 -18.56 3.17
N GLU A 214 29.80 -18.41 2.06
CA GLU A 214 29.34 -18.74 0.71
C GLU A 214 28.89 -20.21 0.61
N GLN A 215 29.73 -21.14 1.08
CA GLN A 215 29.39 -22.57 1.09
C GLN A 215 28.19 -22.85 1.99
N GLY A 216 28.16 -22.27 3.19
CA GLY A 216 27.05 -22.42 4.14
C GLY A 216 25.73 -21.90 3.59
N MET A 217 25.76 -20.80 2.83
CA MET A 217 24.59 -20.22 2.17
C MET A 217 24.13 -21.05 0.96
N GLU A 218 25.05 -21.60 0.18
CA GLU A 218 24.74 -22.45 -0.98
C GLU A 218 24.07 -23.77 -0.56
N ILE A 219 24.62 -24.45 0.46
CA ILE A 219 24.07 -25.72 0.96
C ILE A 219 23.02 -25.54 2.08
N GLN A 220 22.71 -24.29 2.44
CA GLN A 220 21.76 -23.90 3.50
C GLN A 220 22.07 -24.54 4.87
N ASN A 221 23.35 -24.57 5.26
CA ASN A 221 23.80 -25.13 6.52
C ASN A 221 23.87 -24.05 7.63
N PRO A 222 22.96 -24.07 8.62
CA PRO A 222 22.87 -23.02 9.63
C PRO A 222 24.09 -22.97 10.56
N SER A 223 24.83 -24.08 10.70
CA SER A 223 26.05 -24.14 11.52
C SER A 223 27.21 -23.40 10.87
N GLN A 224 27.43 -23.60 9.56
CA GLN A 224 28.48 -22.92 8.81
C GLN A 224 28.20 -21.42 8.70
N VAL A 225 26.96 -21.04 8.36
CA VAL A 225 26.54 -19.64 8.31
C VAL A 225 26.70 -18.99 9.69
N GLY A 226 26.22 -19.64 10.75
CA GLY A 226 26.36 -19.12 12.11
C GLY A 226 27.81 -18.96 12.57
N THR A 227 28.70 -19.90 12.19
CA THR A 227 30.13 -19.83 12.51
C THR A 227 30.82 -18.68 11.77
N ALA A 228 30.52 -18.51 10.47
CA ALA A 228 31.07 -17.42 9.68
C ALA A 228 30.59 -16.05 10.20
N LEU A 229 29.30 -15.91 10.49
CA LEU A 229 28.74 -14.68 11.07
C LEU A 229 29.38 -14.34 12.43
N GLN A 230 29.65 -15.34 13.27
CA GLN A 230 30.37 -15.12 14.54
C GLN A 230 31.80 -14.61 14.32
N VAL A 231 32.49 -15.09 13.28
CA VAL A 231 33.83 -14.56 12.91
C VAL A 231 33.73 -13.09 12.52
N PHE A 232 32.78 -12.71 11.66
CA PHE A 232 32.60 -11.33 11.25
C PHE A 232 32.12 -10.41 12.39
N TYR A 233 31.31 -10.91 13.32
CA TYR A 233 30.97 -10.20 14.56
C TYR A 233 32.23 -9.90 15.38
N ASN A 234 33.07 -10.92 15.58
CA ASN A 234 34.32 -10.76 16.32
C ASN A 234 35.27 -9.78 15.62
N LEU A 235 35.32 -9.73 14.28
CA LEU A 235 36.14 -8.79 13.52
C LEU A 235 35.52 -7.37 13.40
N GLY A 236 34.31 -7.15 13.90
CA GLY A 236 33.62 -5.86 13.80
C GLY A 236 33.09 -5.53 12.41
N SER A 237 32.98 -6.51 11.50
CA SER A 237 32.57 -6.32 10.09
C SER A 237 31.26 -7.05 9.73
N LEU A 238 30.46 -7.44 10.74
CA LEU A 238 29.21 -8.19 10.54
C LEU A 238 28.23 -7.46 9.62
N LYS A 239 27.95 -6.18 9.89
CA LYS A 239 26.98 -5.38 9.13
C LYS A 239 27.38 -5.24 7.65
N GLU A 240 28.63 -4.88 7.40
CA GLU A 240 29.17 -4.74 6.03
C GLU A 240 29.09 -6.07 5.28
N THR A 241 29.41 -7.18 5.94
CA THR A 241 29.34 -8.52 5.34
C THR A 241 27.91 -8.91 4.99
N ILE A 242 26.93 -8.70 5.88
CA ILE A 242 25.52 -8.99 5.61
C ILE A 242 25.03 -8.17 4.41
N LEU A 243 25.32 -6.87 4.38
CA LEU A 243 24.93 -5.99 3.27
C LEU A 243 25.59 -6.44 1.96
N SER A 244 26.88 -6.79 1.97
CA SER A 244 27.59 -7.27 0.78
C SER A 244 27.01 -8.57 0.24
N VAL A 245 26.61 -9.51 1.10
CA VAL A 245 25.99 -10.78 0.69
C VAL A 245 24.60 -10.54 0.08
N VAL A 246 23.77 -9.74 0.75
CA VAL A 246 22.44 -9.38 0.25
C VAL A 246 22.54 -8.64 -1.09
N GLU A 247 23.50 -7.72 -1.22
CA GLU A 247 23.74 -6.99 -2.46
C GLU A 247 24.23 -7.91 -3.58
N GLY A 248 25.10 -8.89 -3.29
CA GLY A 248 25.52 -9.91 -4.24
C GLY A 248 24.35 -10.73 -4.82
N TYR A 249 23.36 -11.06 -3.98
CA TYR A 249 22.14 -11.73 -4.45
C TYR A 249 21.26 -10.80 -5.28
N LYS A 250 21.15 -9.51 -4.91
CA LYS A 250 20.42 -8.52 -5.72
C LYS A 250 21.06 -8.36 -7.10
N THR A 251 22.38 -8.24 -7.19
CA THR A 251 23.10 -8.11 -8.47
C THR A 251 22.91 -9.35 -9.33
N SER A 252 22.96 -10.55 -8.75
CA SER A 252 22.72 -11.81 -9.46
C SER A 252 21.28 -11.89 -10.02
N VAL A 253 20.28 -11.50 -9.23
CA VAL A 253 18.88 -11.42 -9.69
C VAL A 253 18.71 -10.35 -10.78
N HIS A 254 19.36 -9.20 -10.64
CA HIS A 254 19.31 -8.13 -11.64
C HIS A 254 19.89 -8.58 -12.98
N GLU A 255 21.04 -9.24 -12.99
CA GLU A 255 21.64 -9.82 -14.21
C GLU A 255 20.75 -10.89 -14.84
N SER A 256 20.11 -11.72 -14.01
CA SER A 256 19.11 -12.71 -14.46
C SER A 256 17.94 -12.05 -15.19
N ILE A 257 17.35 -11.00 -14.60
CA ILE A 257 16.21 -10.27 -15.19
C ILE A 257 16.60 -9.66 -16.54
N ILE A 258 17.75 -8.99 -16.62
CA ILE A 258 18.25 -8.40 -17.86
C ILE A 258 18.48 -9.48 -18.93
N SER A 259 19.14 -10.57 -18.57
CA SER A 259 19.46 -11.67 -19.49
C SER A 259 18.20 -12.37 -20.01
N ALA A 260 17.18 -12.55 -19.16
CA ALA A 260 15.92 -13.18 -19.54
C ALA A 260 15.12 -12.35 -20.56
N LEU A 261 15.27 -11.03 -20.53
CA LEU A 261 14.56 -10.07 -21.40
C LEU A 261 15.41 -9.59 -22.61
N ASP A 262 16.66 -10.04 -22.74
CA ASP A 262 17.54 -9.61 -23.84
C ASP A 262 17.11 -10.22 -25.18
N ILE A 263 16.65 -9.35 -26.08
CA ILE A 263 16.21 -9.70 -27.44
C ILE A 263 17.29 -10.43 -28.23
N LYS A 264 18.58 -10.11 -28.01
CA LYS A 264 19.70 -10.76 -28.71
C LYS A 264 19.86 -12.22 -28.28
N VAL A 265 19.61 -12.51 -27.01
CA VAL A 265 19.63 -13.89 -26.47
C VAL A 265 18.40 -14.66 -26.98
N LEU A 266 17.24 -14.00 -27.00
CA LEU A 266 15.96 -14.58 -27.43
C LEU A 266 15.86 -14.90 -28.93
N THR A 267 16.72 -14.29 -29.76
CA THR A 267 16.71 -14.45 -31.23
C THR A 267 17.86 -15.30 -31.77
N GLN A 268 18.79 -15.76 -30.92
CA GLN A 268 19.87 -16.64 -31.35
C GLN A 268 19.37 -18.07 -31.59
N PRO A 269 19.63 -18.67 -32.77
CA PRO A 269 19.28 -20.06 -33.01
C PRO A 269 20.16 -20.99 -32.17
N ALA A 270 19.53 -21.98 -31.53
CA ALA A 270 20.19 -22.99 -30.69
C ALA A 270 21.12 -23.96 -31.45
N ASN A 271 21.35 -23.79 -32.76
CA ASN A 271 22.25 -24.63 -33.53
C ASN A 271 22.91 -23.93 -34.74
N ILE A 272 24.26 -24.00 -34.74
CA ILE A 272 25.23 -23.96 -35.86
C ILE A 272 25.64 -22.61 -36.47
N ARG A 273 26.96 -22.37 -36.40
CA ARG A 273 27.87 -21.67 -37.35
C ARG A 273 27.18 -20.74 -38.37
N GLY A 274 26.90 -19.51 -37.95
CA GLY A 274 26.62 -18.38 -38.84
C GLY A 274 27.74 -17.35 -38.73
N ALA A 275 28.24 -16.85 -39.86
CA ALA A 275 29.29 -15.84 -39.93
C ALA A 275 28.91 -14.57 -39.14
N PRO A 276 29.88 -13.85 -38.55
CA PRO A 276 29.60 -12.66 -37.74
C PRO A 276 29.05 -11.54 -38.62
N GLY A 277 27.90 -10.95 -38.25
CA GLY A 277 27.45 -9.67 -38.85
C GLY A 277 25.96 -9.52 -39.21
N ARG A 278 25.08 -10.49 -38.95
CA ARG A 278 23.62 -10.30 -39.14
C ARG A 278 22.86 -10.42 -37.82
N ALA A 279 22.45 -9.28 -37.26
CA ALA A 279 21.41 -9.26 -36.23
C ALA A 279 20.10 -9.73 -36.88
N VAL A 280 19.65 -10.94 -36.54
CA VAL A 280 18.36 -11.48 -37.00
C VAL A 280 17.27 -10.84 -36.16
N MET A 281 16.69 -9.73 -36.66
CA MET A 281 15.46 -9.19 -36.08
C MET A 281 14.33 -10.22 -36.23
N PRO A 282 13.35 -10.28 -35.30
CA PRO A 282 12.20 -11.16 -35.45
C PRO A 282 11.44 -10.81 -36.73
N THR A 283 11.53 -11.66 -37.75
CA THR A 283 10.63 -11.61 -38.91
C THR A 283 9.35 -12.37 -38.58
N PRO A 284 8.21 -12.06 -39.23
CA PRO A 284 6.90 -12.66 -38.91
C PRO A 284 6.89 -14.20 -38.81
N GLY A 285 7.77 -14.88 -39.56
CA GLY A 285 7.92 -16.35 -39.54
C GLY A 285 8.62 -16.94 -38.31
N ASN A 286 9.35 -16.15 -37.50
CA ASN A 286 10.10 -16.61 -36.32
C ASN A 286 9.45 -16.18 -34.98
N THR A 287 8.21 -15.68 -35.00
CA THR A 287 7.54 -15.16 -33.80
C THR A 287 7.26 -16.25 -32.76
N ALA A 288 6.93 -17.48 -33.21
CA ALA A 288 6.61 -18.59 -32.30
C ALA A 288 7.86 -19.11 -31.55
N THR A 289 8.99 -19.21 -32.23
CA THR A 289 10.27 -19.63 -31.62
C THR A 289 10.79 -18.60 -30.64
N PHE A 290 10.67 -17.31 -30.99
CA PHE A 290 10.96 -16.20 -30.07
C PHE A 290 10.09 -16.26 -28.80
N ARG A 291 8.76 -16.45 -28.94
CA ARG A 291 7.86 -16.55 -27.77
C ARG A 291 8.19 -17.76 -26.89
N ALA A 292 8.51 -18.91 -27.49
CA ALA A 292 8.91 -20.09 -26.72
C ALA A 292 10.18 -19.82 -25.89
N ALA A 293 11.22 -19.23 -26.51
CA ALA A 293 12.45 -18.87 -25.83
C ALA A 293 12.21 -17.86 -24.70
N LEU A 294 11.34 -16.85 -24.91
CA LEU A 294 10.97 -15.86 -23.90
C LEU A 294 10.37 -16.52 -22.67
N TRP A 295 9.37 -17.40 -22.85
CA TRP A 295 8.70 -18.03 -21.71
C TRP A 295 9.63 -18.98 -20.94
N THR A 296 10.49 -19.74 -21.63
CA THR A 296 11.50 -20.58 -20.96
C THR A 296 12.51 -19.76 -20.17
N ASN A 297 12.95 -18.61 -20.70
CA ASN A 297 13.86 -17.71 -19.98
C ASN A 297 13.18 -17.06 -18.77
N LEU A 298 11.90 -16.66 -18.89
CA LEU A 298 11.13 -16.12 -17.78
C LEU A 298 10.91 -17.16 -16.67
N GLU A 299 10.64 -18.43 -17.01
CA GLU A 299 10.58 -19.53 -16.04
C GLU A 299 11.90 -19.67 -15.27
N LYS A 300 13.03 -19.72 -15.99
CA LYS A 300 14.37 -19.79 -15.38
C LYS A 300 14.68 -18.58 -14.49
N MET A 301 14.26 -17.38 -14.89
CA MET A 301 14.38 -16.16 -14.10
C MET A 301 13.58 -16.28 -12.79
N MET A 302 12.35 -16.80 -12.82
CA MET A 302 11.56 -17.03 -11.61
C MET A 302 12.23 -18.05 -10.67
N ASP A 303 12.83 -19.12 -11.21
CA ASP A 303 13.57 -20.10 -10.40
C ASP A 303 14.77 -19.46 -9.69
N GLN A 304 15.50 -18.57 -10.36
CA GLN A 304 16.64 -17.84 -9.78
C GLN A 304 16.20 -16.84 -8.70
N ILE A 305 15.09 -16.13 -8.90
CA ILE A 305 14.49 -15.26 -7.88
C ILE A 305 14.09 -16.08 -6.65
N CYS A 306 13.45 -17.24 -6.85
CA CYS A 306 13.04 -18.13 -5.77
C CYS A 306 14.26 -18.64 -4.97
N ALA A 307 15.33 -19.04 -5.64
CA ALA A 307 16.56 -19.51 -5.01
C ALA A 307 17.23 -18.40 -4.17
N ALA A 308 17.34 -17.18 -4.71
CA ALA A 308 17.92 -16.04 -4.02
C ALA A 308 17.08 -15.63 -2.78
N CYS A 309 15.75 -15.60 -2.91
CA CYS A 309 14.85 -15.36 -1.77
C CYS A 309 15.01 -16.42 -0.67
N SER A 310 15.13 -17.69 -1.06
CA SER A 310 15.35 -18.80 -0.12
C SER A 310 16.67 -18.64 0.65
N GLN A 311 17.74 -18.22 -0.03
CA GLN A 311 19.04 -17.98 0.57
C GLN A 311 19.01 -16.78 1.54
N VAL A 312 18.43 -15.65 1.15
CA VAL A 312 18.32 -14.47 2.03
C VAL A 312 17.43 -14.77 3.24
N GLN A 313 16.35 -15.55 3.06
CA GLN A 313 15.52 -16.02 4.18
C GLN A 313 16.30 -16.93 5.13
N HIS A 314 17.15 -17.82 4.62
CA HIS A 314 18.03 -18.65 5.44
C HIS A 314 18.99 -17.78 6.27
N LEU A 315 19.63 -16.78 5.65
CA LEU A 315 20.52 -15.84 6.35
C LEU A 315 19.78 -15.07 7.45
N HIS A 316 18.63 -14.47 7.12
CA HIS A 316 17.80 -13.75 8.08
C HIS A 316 17.44 -14.65 9.28
N LYS A 317 17.03 -15.90 9.03
CA LYS A 317 16.72 -16.85 10.11
C LYS A 317 17.94 -17.14 11.00
N VAL A 318 19.13 -17.33 10.45
CA VAL A 318 20.34 -17.53 11.26
C VAL A 318 20.64 -16.29 12.10
N LEU A 319 20.51 -15.08 11.53
CA LEU A 319 20.71 -13.81 12.23
C LEU A 319 19.74 -13.60 13.40
N THR A 320 18.47 -13.98 13.25
CA THR A 320 17.45 -13.88 14.33
C THR A 320 17.68 -14.86 15.49
N LYS A 321 18.34 -16.00 15.24
CA LYS A 321 18.54 -17.05 16.24
C LYS A 321 19.91 -17.03 16.90
N LYS A 322 20.94 -16.52 16.21
CA LYS A 322 22.31 -16.51 16.73
C LYS A 322 22.53 -15.33 17.66
N ARG A 323 23.00 -15.65 18.86
CA ARG A 323 23.45 -14.71 19.88
C ARG A 323 24.93 -14.91 20.09
N ASP A 324 25.64 -13.80 20.29
CA ASP A 324 27.03 -13.85 20.69
C ASP A 324 27.18 -14.52 22.06
N PRO A 325 28.06 -15.52 22.24
CA PRO A 325 28.20 -16.26 23.49
C PRO A 325 28.74 -15.44 24.67
N VAL A 326 29.35 -14.27 24.42
CA VAL A 326 29.96 -13.43 25.48
C VAL A 326 29.05 -12.25 25.83
N THR A 327 28.57 -11.53 24.82
CA THR A 327 27.77 -10.31 24.95
C THR A 327 26.27 -10.57 24.95
N HIS A 328 25.82 -11.80 24.59
CA HIS A 328 24.41 -12.21 24.46
C HIS A 328 23.59 -11.38 23.46
N VAL A 329 24.23 -10.48 22.70
CA VAL A 329 23.61 -9.66 21.66
C VAL A 329 23.16 -10.57 20.52
N CYS A 330 21.90 -10.41 20.09
CA CYS A 330 21.42 -11.07 18.89
C CYS A 330 21.97 -10.38 17.65
N PHE A 331 22.43 -11.14 16.67
CA PHE A 331 23.04 -10.56 15.47
C PHE A 331 22.07 -9.69 14.67
N ILE A 332 20.77 -10.02 14.67
CA ILE A 332 19.76 -9.18 14.03
C ILE A 332 19.60 -7.81 14.71
N ASP A 333 19.76 -7.74 16.03
CA ASP A 333 19.60 -6.49 16.79
C ASP A 333 20.73 -5.52 16.45
N GLU A 334 21.94 -6.03 16.21
CA GLU A 334 23.06 -5.21 15.75
C GLU A 334 22.81 -4.59 14.37
N PHE A 335 22.11 -5.31 13.49
CA PHE A 335 21.72 -4.81 12.18
C PHE A 335 20.61 -3.75 12.26
N ILE A 336 19.62 -3.93 13.16
CA ILE A 336 18.44 -3.05 13.30
C ILE A 336 18.72 -1.77 14.10
N LYS A 337 19.79 -1.72 14.92
CA LYS A 337 20.16 -0.58 15.79
C LYS A 337 20.17 0.80 15.09
N ASP A 338 20.37 0.86 13.77
CA ASP A 338 20.44 2.10 12.99
C ASP A 338 19.11 2.51 12.31
N GLY A 339 17.97 1.92 12.70
CA GLY A 339 16.66 2.23 12.11
C GLY A 339 16.46 1.67 10.69
N GLN A 340 17.25 0.67 10.31
CA GLN A 340 17.12 -0.06 9.04
C GLN A 340 15.90 -0.98 9.06
N SER A 341 15.17 -1.02 7.95
CA SER A 341 14.08 -1.99 7.73
C SER A 341 14.63 -3.42 7.72
N ASP A 342 13.75 -4.40 7.95
CA ASP A 342 14.09 -5.81 7.86
C ASP A 342 14.81 -6.15 6.54
N ILE A 343 15.88 -6.94 6.61
CA ILE A 343 16.67 -7.45 5.49
C ILE A 343 15.75 -8.07 4.42
N LEU A 344 14.75 -8.85 4.84
CA LEU A 344 13.83 -9.51 3.91
C LEU A 344 12.95 -8.51 3.17
N TYR A 345 12.45 -7.50 3.89
CA TYR A 345 11.69 -6.41 3.29
C TYR A 345 12.52 -5.64 2.27
N MET A 346 13.74 -5.20 2.65
CA MET A 346 14.62 -4.44 1.75
C MET A 346 15.01 -5.23 0.50
N PHE A 347 15.23 -6.54 0.65
CA PHE A 347 15.55 -7.42 -0.46
C PHE A 347 14.34 -7.60 -1.40
N TRP A 348 13.16 -7.88 -0.86
CA TRP A 348 11.95 -8.08 -1.65
C TRP A 348 11.48 -6.80 -2.36
N ASP A 349 11.49 -5.67 -1.68
CA ASP A 349 11.18 -4.36 -2.25
C ASP A 349 12.12 -4.05 -3.43
N SER A 350 13.43 -4.31 -3.27
CA SER A 350 14.40 -4.18 -4.34
C SER A 350 14.11 -5.11 -5.53
N ILE A 351 13.76 -6.38 -5.30
CA ILE A 351 13.42 -7.33 -6.39
C ILE A 351 12.18 -6.88 -7.15
N THR A 352 11.10 -6.54 -6.44
CA THR A 352 9.84 -6.13 -7.06
C THR A 352 10.00 -4.84 -7.85
N GLN A 353 10.80 -3.89 -7.34
CA GLN A 353 11.16 -2.68 -8.07
C GLN A 353 12.03 -2.97 -9.31
N MET A 354 13.03 -3.86 -9.21
CA MET A 354 13.87 -4.26 -10.34
C MET A 354 13.05 -4.92 -11.45
N LEU A 355 12.15 -5.85 -11.10
CA LEU A 355 11.21 -6.46 -12.04
C LEU A 355 10.35 -5.41 -12.74
N SER A 356 9.77 -4.48 -11.98
CA SER A 356 8.92 -3.42 -12.53
C SER A 356 9.68 -2.52 -13.52
N VAL A 357 10.87 -2.03 -13.12
CA VAL A 357 11.66 -1.09 -13.93
C VAL A 357 12.17 -1.76 -15.20
N GLU A 358 12.75 -2.96 -15.10
CA GLU A 358 13.37 -3.60 -16.26
C GLU A 358 12.33 -4.17 -17.23
N LEU A 359 11.19 -4.69 -16.74
CA LEU A 359 10.07 -5.07 -17.62
C LEU A 359 9.52 -3.87 -18.39
N GLN A 360 9.32 -2.73 -17.72
CA GLN A 360 8.83 -1.53 -18.38
C GLN A 360 9.82 -1.00 -19.43
N LYS A 361 11.09 -0.85 -19.05
CA LYS A 361 12.15 -0.36 -19.93
C LYS A 361 12.34 -1.24 -21.17
N THR A 362 12.34 -2.56 -21.01
CA THR A 362 12.51 -3.50 -22.14
C THR A 362 11.30 -3.56 -23.07
N THR A 363 10.08 -3.40 -22.54
CA THR A 363 8.86 -3.35 -23.36
C THR A 363 8.67 -2.02 -24.09
N GLU A 364 9.15 -0.91 -23.52
CA GLU A 364 9.25 0.38 -24.22
C GLU A 364 10.26 0.32 -25.37
N ALA A 365 11.37 -0.40 -25.20
CA ALA A 365 12.38 -0.59 -26.22
C ALA A 365 11.98 -1.61 -27.32
N SER A 366 11.02 -2.51 -27.06
CA SER A 366 10.66 -3.61 -27.97
C SER A 366 9.17 -3.87 -28.08
N THR A 367 8.62 -3.57 -29.25
CA THR A 367 7.22 -3.84 -29.58
C THR A 367 6.90 -5.34 -29.59
N PHE A 368 7.86 -6.20 -29.91
CA PHE A 368 7.67 -7.66 -29.90
C PHE A 368 7.52 -8.21 -28.48
N LEU A 369 8.34 -7.75 -27.53
CA LEU A 369 8.21 -8.12 -26.12
C LEU A 369 6.90 -7.59 -25.56
N LYS A 370 6.57 -6.33 -25.84
CA LYS A 370 5.31 -5.71 -25.43
C LYS A 370 4.10 -6.50 -25.92
N GLN A 371 4.06 -6.87 -27.20
CA GLN A 371 2.98 -7.68 -27.75
C GLN A 371 2.87 -9.08 -27.12
N ALA A 372 4.01 -9.72 -26.81
CA ALA A 372 4.02 -11.04 -26.17
C ALA A 372 3.49 -10.97 -24.73
N LEU A 373 3.98 -10.03 -23.92
CA LEU A 373 3.59 -9.89 -22.51
C LEU A 373 2.14 -9.40 -22.35
N GLU A 374 1.70 -8.44 -23.16
CA GLU A 374 0.30 -7.98 -23.14
C GLU A 374 -0.67 -8.98 -23.76
N GLY A 375 -0.25 -9.76 -24.76
CA GLY A 375 -1.11 -10.70 -25.48
C GLY A 375 -1.29 -12.02 -24.74
N GLU A 376 -0.24 -12.50 -24.08
CA GLU A 376 -0.20 -13.77 -23.34
C GLU A 376 -0.04 -13.52 -21.82
N PHE A 377 -0.55 -12.39 -21.33
CA PHE A 377 -0.55 -12.00 -19.92
C PHE A 377 -0.96 -13.12 -18.94
N PRO A 378 -2.00 -13.95 -19.20
CA PRO A 378 -2.36 -15.07 -18.32
C PRO A 378 -1.20 -16.05 -18.06
N LYS A 379 -0.29 -16.25 -19.03
CA LYS A 379 0.91 -17.07 -18.83
C LYS A 379 1.89 -16.40 -17.89
N LEU A 380 2.11 -15.09 -18.04
CA LEU A 380 2.96 -14.30 -17.15
C LEU A 380 2.43 -14.32 -15.71
N LEU A 381 1.12 -14.09 -15.54
CA LEU A 381 0.46 -14.14 -14.24
C LEU A 381 0.58 -15.52 -13.59
N ARG A 382 0.48 -16.60 -14.38
CA ARG A 382 0.71 -17.97 -13.90
C ARG A 382 2.13 -18.15 -13.34
N LEU A 383 3.17 -17.61 -13.99
CA LEU A 383 4.55 -17.68 -13.51
C LEU A 383 4.72 -16.96 -12.16
N TYR A 384 4.11 -15.78 -12.04
CA TYR A 384 4.10 -15.01 -10.79
C TYR A 384 3.37 -15.72 -9.66
N ASN A 385 2.19 -16.27 -9.94
CA ASN A 385 1.41 -17.05 -8.97
C ASN A 385 2.16 -18.31 -8.51
N GLU A 386 2.86 -18.98 -9.42
CA GLU A 386 3.68 -20.15 -9.11
C GLU A 386 4.90 -19.79 -8.25
N LEU A 387 5.61 -18.70 -8.58
CA LEU A 387 6.70 -18.17 -7.76
C LEU A 387 6.21 -17.88 -6.33
N TRP A 388 5.09 -17.17 -6.20
CA TRP A 388 4.52 -16.82 -4.91
C TRP A 388 4.15 -18.06 -4.08
N LYS A 389 3.49 -19.05 -4.70
CA LYS A 389 3.17 -20.33 -4.04
C LYS A 389 4.42 -21.05 -3.53
N ARG A 390 5.50 -21.08 -4.32
CA ARG A 390 6.77 -21.71 -3.90
C ARG A 390 7.42 -20.98 -2.73
N LEU A 391 7.41 -19.64 -2.74
CA LEU A 391 7.91 -18.83 -1.62
C LEU A 391 7.12 -19.09 -0.34
N GLN A 392 5.78 -19.17 -0.43
CA GLN A 392 4.91 -19.51 0.70
C GLN A 392 5.21 -20.92 1.24
N GLN A 393 5.28 -21.93 0.36
CA GLN A 393 5.57 -23.31 0.75
C GLN A 393 6.94 -23.45 1.43
N TYR A 394 7.94 -22.74 0.93
CA TYR A 394 9.28 -22.74 1.51
C TYR A 394 9.29 -22.12 2.92
N SER A 395 8.56 -21.01 3.11
CA SER A 395 8.41 -20.39 4.43
C SER A 395 7.76 -21.32 5.46
N ALA A 396 6.71 -22.06 5.07
CA ALA A 396 6.01 -23.01 5.91
C ALA A 396 6.87 -24.26 6.24
N ASN A 397 7.57 -24.82 5.25
CA ASN A 397 8.42 -26.01 5.44
C ASN A 397 9.57 -25.76 6.41
N ILE A 398 10.15 -24.56 6.38
CA ILE A 398 11.25 -24.15 7.26
C ILE A 398 10.79 -23.92 8.70
N GLN A 399 9.53 -23.56 8.94
CA GLN A 399 8.94 -23.52 10.28
C GLN A 399 8.72 -24.94 10.83
N GLY A 400 8.22 -25.87 10.00
CA GLY A 400 7.94 -27.25 10.41
C GLY A 400 9.18 -28.11 10.72
N LEU A 401 10.25 -28.02 9.92
CA LEU A 401 11.43 -28.90 10.08
C LEU A 401 12.22 -28.68 11.39
N LEU A 402 12.08 -27.52 12.03
CA LEU A 402 12.89 -27.14 13.20
C LEU A 402 12.13 -27.17 14.53
N GLY A 403 10.80 -27.40 14.51
CA GLY A 403 10.04 -27.77 15.70
C GLY A 403 10.31 -29.21 16.17
N SER A 404 10.82 -30.06 15.28
CA SER A 404 11.06 -31.49 15.55
C SER A 404 12.50 -31.83 15.97
N SER A 405 13.44 -30.87 15.98
CA SER A 405 14.87 -31.14 16.27
C SER A 405 15.32 -30.66 17.65
N GLY A 406 14.39 -30.44 18.58
CA GLY A 406 14.67 -30.15 20.00
C GLY A 406 14.78 -31.42 20.84
N SER A 407 15.79 -32.27 20.59
CA SER A 407 16.18 -33.30 21.56
C SER A 407 17.70 -33.38 21.60
N GLY A 408 18.29 -32.62 22.51
CA GLY A 408 19.73 -32.61 22.73
C GLY A 408 20.23 -31.33 23.39
N LEU A 409 20.15 -31.31 24.73
CA LEU A 409 20.84 -30.47 25.72
C LEU A 409 20.09 -29.21 26.24
N ASP A 410 19.92 -29.24 27.57
CA ASP A 410 19.37 -28.28 28.55
C ASP A 410 17.84 -28.08 28.71
N PRO A 411 17.25 -28.48 29.87
CA PRO A 411 15.84 -28.26 30.19
C PRO A 411 15.68 -27.04 31.11
N ASP A 412 15.64 -25.82 30.56
CA ASP A 412 15.06 -24.69 31.31
C ASP A 412 14.63 -23.53 30.39
N LEU A 413 13.79 -23.82 29.41
CA LEU A 413 13.02 -22.79 28.70
C LEU A 413 11.62 -23.32 28.43
N THR A 414 10.65 -22.79 29.16
CA THR A 414 9.23 -22.91 28.88
C THR A 414 8.97 -22.40 27.47
N ILE A 415 8.68 -23.32 26.55
CA ILE A 415 8.20 -23.01 25.21
C ILE A 415 6.79 -22.44 25.38
N SER A 416 6.69 -21.10 25.35
CA SER A 416 5.42 -20.42 25.12
C SER A 416 4.97 -20.72 23.69
N GLU A 417 3.80 -21.33 23.53
CA GLU A 417 3.19 -21.71 22.25
C GLU A 417 2.73 -20.51 21.39
N THR A 418 3.49 -19.41 21.35
CA THR A 418 3.04 -18.14 20.71
C THR A 418 3.86 -17.72 19.48
N ASP A 419 4.95 -18.40 19.15
CA ASP A 419 5.84 -18.02 18.03
C ASP A 419 5.64 -18.88 16.76
N THR A 420 4.40 -19.19 16.41
CA THR A 420 4.00 -19.69 15.08
C THR A 420 3.73 -18.52 14.13
N GLN A 421 4.70 -17.61 13.97
CA GLN A 421 4.52 -16.38 13.18
C GLN A 421 5.22 -16.45 11.82
N ASP A 422 4.44 -16.25 10.76
CA ASP A 422 4.89 -16.22 9.37
C ASP A 422 5.79 -15.01 9.09
N LEU A 423 7.07 -15.26 8.80
CA LEU A 423 8.11 -14.26 8.49
C LEU A 423 7.74 -13.35 7.28
N PHE A 424 6.83 -13.79 6.41
CA PHE A 424 6.34 -13.02 5.26
C PHE A 424 5.04 -12.24 5.55
N THR A 425 4.51 -12.24 6.78
CA THR A 425 3.19 -11.63 7.06
C THR A 425 3.21 -10.41 7.99
N ASN A 426 4.35 -10.07 8.60
CA ASN A 426 4.42 -8.99 9.61
C ASN A 426 5.43 -7.87 9.30
N THR A 427 5.65 -7.53 8.03
CA THR A 427 6.37 -6.30 7.66
C THR A 427 5.39 -5.18 7.35
N LYS A 428 5.01 -4.39 8.37
CA LYS A 428 3.97 -3.32 8.37
C LYS A 428 2.53 -3.82 8.13
N PRO A 429 1.52 -3.32 8.89
CA PRO A 429 0.12 -3.71 8.73
C PRO A 429 -0.51 -3.35 7.36
N ASP A 430 0.17 -2.53 6.55
CA ASP A 430 -0.32 -2.04 5.25
C ASP A 430 0.44 -2.60 4.03
N TYR A 431 1.46 -3.44 4.20
CA TYR A 431 2.29 -3.92 3.08
C TYR A 431 2.04 -5.38 2.74
N ASP A 432 1.32 -5.61 1.65
CA ASP A 432 1.06 -6.92 1.08
C ASP A 432 2.14 -7.26 0.04
N LEU A 433 2.98 -8.25 0.37
CA LEU A 433 4.10 -8.70 -0.46
C LEU A 433 3.64 -9.32 -1.79
N GLU A 434 2.48 -9.98 -1.81
CA GLU A 434 1.87 -10.51 -3.04
C GLU A 434 1.44 -9.36 -3.95
N LYS A 435 0.79 -8.36 -3.35
CA LYS A 435 0.37 -7.16 -4.07
C LYS A 435 1.56 -6.37 -4.61
N ALA A 436 2.65 -6.25 -3.88
CA ALA A 436 3.88 -5.60 -4.34
C ALA A 436 4.47 -6.32 -5.56
N LEU A 437 4.50 -7.65 -5.55
CA LEU A 437 4.93 -8.45 -6.70
C LEU A 437 4.00 -8.25 -7.91
N LYS A 438 2.68 -8.37 -7.70
CA LYS A 438 1.67 -8.19 -8.76
C LYS A 438 1.56 -6.73 -9.25
N ALA A 439 2.04 -5.73 -8.50
CA ALA A 439 2.03 -4.33 -8.92
C ALA A 439 2.82 -4.10 -10.22
N SER A 440 3.95 -4.82 -10.39
CA SER A 440 4.76 -4.81 -11.61
C SER A 440 4.00 -5.27 -12.88
N LEU A 441 2.87 -5.97 -12.70
CA LEU A 441 2.08 -6.56 -13.78
C LEU A 441 0.91 -5.67 -14.25
N GLN A 442 0.54 -4.63 -13.49
CA GLN A 442 -0.67 -3.85 -13.74
C GLN A 442 -0.78 -3.24 -15.16
N PRO A 443 0.29 -2.68 -15.77
CA PRO A 443 0.20 -2.13 -17.12
C PRO A 443 -0.18 -3.19 -18.17
N TYR A 444 0.34 -4.40 -18.01
CA TYR A 444 0.09 -5.53 -18.91
C TYR A 444 -1.29 -6.12 -18.71
N GLU A 445 -1.76 -6.19 -17.45
CA GLU A 445 -3.13 -6.60 -17.12
C GLU A 445 -4.15 -5.64 -17.77
N ALA A 446 -3.95 -4.33 -17.62
CA ALA A 446 -4.83 -3.32 -18.20
C ALA A 446 -4.88 -3.42 -19.74
N ALA A 447 -3.72 -3.58 -20.38
CA ALA A 447 -3.63 -3.77 -21.83
C ALA A 447 -4.30 -5.08 -22.29
N TYR A 448 -4.11 -6.17 -21.55
CA TYR A 448 -4.75 -7.46 -21.83
C TYR A 448 -6.28 -7.35 -21.70
N LEU A 449 -6.79 -6.75 -20.62
CA LEU A 449 -8.22 -6.56 -20.38
C LEU A 449 -8.86 -5.64 -21.42
N SER A 450 -8.16 -4.60 -21.88
CA SER A 450 -8.62 -3.76 -22.98
C SER A 450 -8.76 -4.57 -24.28
N LYS A 451 -7.77 -5.41 -24.62
CA LYS A 451 -7.82 -6.27 -25.80
C LYS A 451 -8.87 -7.38 -25.66
N SER A 452 -9.06 -7.93 -24.47
CA SER A 452 -10.11 -8.90 -24.15
C SER A 452 -11.48 -8.31 -24.39
N LEU A 453 -11.73 -7.08 -23.92
CA LEU A 453 -12.99 -6.38 -24.18
C LEU A 453 -13.22 -6.15 -25.67
N SER A 454 -12.20 -5.74 -26.43
CA SER A 454 -12.31 -5.61 -27.90
C SER A 454 -12.66 -6.95 -28.57
N ARG A 455 -11.95 -8.04 -28.22
CA ARG A 455 -12.24 -9.39 -28.75
C ARG A 455 -13.66 -9.86 -28.43
N LEU A 456 -14.22 -9.46 -27.29
CA LEU A 456 -15.60 -9.77 -26.90
C LEU A 456 -16.63 -8.87 -27.62
N PHE A 457 -16.30 -7.62 -27.89
CA PHE A 457 -17.18 -6.68 -28.58
C PHE A 457 -17.22 -6.88 -30.09
N ASP A 458 -16.11 -7.27 -30.72
CA ASP A 458 -16.03 -7.42 -32.17
C ASP A 458 -17.07 -8.39 -32.74
N PRO A 459 -17.28 -9.61 -32.19
CA PRO A 459 -18.36 -10.50 -32.62
C PRO A 459 -19.75 -9.88 -32.53
N ILE A 460 -20.05 -9.13 -31.46
CA ILE A 460 -21.34 -8.43 -31.32
C ILE A 460 -21.48 -7.33 -32.36
N ASN A 461 -20.41 -6.61 -32.67
CA ASN A 461 -20.42 -5.56 -33.68
C ASN A 461 -20.58 -6.10 -35.10
N LEU A 462 -20.08 -7.29 -35.38
CA LEU A 462 -20.24 -7.96 -36.66
C LEU A 462 -21.68 -8.44 -36.87
N VAL A 463 -22.30 -9.02 -35.84
CA VAL A 463 -23.65 -9.59 -35.94
C VAL A 463 -24.75 -8.51 -35.90
N PHE A 464 -24.45 -7.35 -35.33
CA PHE A 464 -25.32 -6.18 -35.37
C PHE A 464 -24.67 -5.03 -36.16
N PRO A 465 -24.69 -5.10 -37.50
CA PRO A 465 -24.18 -4.03 -38.35
C PRO A 465 -25.04 -2.76 -38.20
N GLN A 466 -24.43 -1.59 -38.44
CA GLN A 466 -25.14 -0.32 -38.35
C GLN A 466 -26.28 -0.28 -39.37
N GLY A 467 -27.52 -0.16 -38.88
CA GLY A 467 -28.74 -0.17 -39.71
C GLY A 467 -29.32 -1.57 -40.00
N GLY A 468 -28.79 -2.64 -39.38
CA GLY A 468 -29.39 -3.98 -39.45
C GLY A 468 -30.73 -4.04 -38.70
N TYR A 469 -31.71 -4.75 -39.28
CA TYR A 469 -33.06 -4.92 -38.71
C TYR A 469 -33.36 -6.36 -38.24
N SER A 470 -32.39 -7.27 -38.39
CA SER A 470 -32.53 -8.69 -38.04
C SER A 470 -31.73 -9.04 -36.79
N PRO A 471 -32.29 -9.88 -35.89
CA PRO A 471 -31.54 -10.42 -34.78
C PRO A 471 -30.49 -11.47 -35.24
N PRO A 472 -29.50 -11.78 -34.38
CA PRO A 472 -28.49 -12.80 -34.62
C PRO A 472 -29.05 -14.18 -34.99
N SER A 473 -28.41 -14.85 -35.94
CA SER A 473 -28.64 -16.28 -36.20
C SER A 473 -28.01 -17.18 -35.12
N THR A 474 -28.45 -18.43 -35.03
CA THR A 474 -27.92 -19.38 -34.03
C THR A 474 -26.42 -19.62 -34.18
N ASP A 475 -25.91 -19.73 -35.41
CA ASP A 475 -24.48 -19.95 -35.68
C ASP A 475 -23.62 -18.74 -35.22
N GLU A 476 -24.13 -17.53 -35.43
CA GLU A 476 -23.51 -16.29 -34.97
C GLU A 476 -23.52 -16.19 -33.44
N MET A 477 -24.62 -16.60 -32.79
CA MET A 477 -24.70 -16.71 -31.33
C MET A 477 -23.69 -17.70 -30.78
N ASP A 478 -23.55 -18.88 -31.39
CA ASP A 478 -22.56 -19.88 -30.99
C ASP A 478 -21.12 -19.37 -31.13
N SER A 479 -20.85 -18.51 -32.12
CA SER A 479 -19.55 -17.84 -32.25
C SER A 479 -19.28 -16.90 -31.08
N ILE A 480 -20.25 -16.06 -30.69
CA ILE A 480 -20.15 -15.16 -29.53
C ILE A 480 -19.90 -15.97 -28.25
N ILE A 481 -20.66 -17.04 -28.03
CA ILE A 481 -20.53 -17.92 -26.85
C ILE A 481 -19.15 -18.59 -26.82
N LYS A 482 -18.63 -19.08 -27.95
CA LYS A 482 -17.28 -19.66 -28.04
C LYS A 482 -16.20 -18.64 -27.66
N THR A 483 -16.32 -17.39 -28.09
CA THR A 483 -15.37 -16.33 -27.70
C THR A 483 -15.46 -16.05 -26.20
N ILE A 484 -16.66 -15.94 -25.63
CA ILE A 484 -16.85 -15.76 -24.17
C ILE A 484 -16.23 -16.93 -23.40
N ALA A 485 -16.50 -18.17 -23.81
CA ALA A 485 -15.96 -19.36 -23.17
C ALA A 485 -14.42 -19.42 -23.27
N SER A 486 -13.84 -19.02 -24.40
CA SER A 486 -12.39 -18.94 -24.57
C SER A 486 -11.74 -17.93 -23.62
N GLU A 487 -12.30 -16.72 -23.48
CA GLU A 487 -11.77 -15.69 -22.57
C GLU A 487 -11.90 -16.13 -21.10
N LEU A 488 -13.02 -16.74 -20.71
CA LEU A 488 -13.19 -17.29 -19.35
C LEU A 488 -12.18 -18.38 -19.05
N ASN A 489 -12.02 -19.37 -19.94
CA ASN A 489 -11.08 -20.47 -19.73
C ASN A 489 -9.64 -19.99 -19.54
N VAL A 490 -9.22 -19.01 -20.33
CA VAL A 490 -7.87 -18.44 -20.24
C VAL A 490 -7.66 -17.67 -18.94
N SER A 491 -8.71 -17.08 -18.38
CA SER A 491 -8.66 -16.28 -17.14
C SER A 491 -8.54 -17.12 -15.85
N LEU A 492 -8.86 -18.42 -15.89
CA LEU A 492 -8.89 -19.33 -14.72
C LEU A 492 -7.53 -19.51 -14.02
N VAL A 493 -6.44 -19.00 -14.60
CA VAL A 493 -5.10 -19.00 -13.99
C VAL A 493 -5.03 -18.20 -12.69
N ASP A 494 -5.94 -17.23 -12.50
CA ASP A 494 -6.00 -16.36 -11.32
C ASP A 494 -7.45 -15.92 -11.03
N PRO A 495 -7.92 -16.00 -9.76
CA PRO A 495 -9.27 -15.54 -9.41
C PRO A 495 -9.53 -14.06 -9.68
N GLY A 496 -8.53 -13.19 -9.48
CA GLY A 496 -8.64 -11.76 -9.72
C GLY A 496 -8.81 -11.45 -11.21
N LEU A 497 -8.03 -12.12 -12.06
CA LEU A 497 -8.17 -12.01 -13.52
C LEU A 497 -9.53 -12.55 -13.99
N THR A 498 -10.00 -13.67 -13.43
CA THR A 498 -11.31 -14.24 -13.77
C THR A 498 -12.44 -13.25 -13.46
N ILE A 499 -12.39 -12.57 -12.31
CA ILE A 499 -13.36 -11.54 -11.95
C ILE A 499 -13.28 -10.34 -12.92
N ALA A 500 -12.08 -9.91 -13.31
CA ALA A 500 -11.90 -8.82 -14.27
C ALA A 500 -12.45 -9.16 -15.66
N VAL A 501 -12.21 -10.38 -16.16
CA VAL A 501 -12.76 -10.87 -17.43
C VAL A 501 -14.27 -11.05 -17.33
N ALA A 502 -14.82 -11.54 -16.22
CA ALA A 502 -16.26 -11.61 -15.99
C ALA A 502 -16.93 -10.23 -16.05
N LYS A 503 -16.28 -9.16 -15.56
CA LYS A 503 -16.76 -7.78 -15.73
C LYS A 503 -16.76 -7.33 -17.19
N ASN A 504 -15.77 -7.72 -17.99
CA ASN A 504 -15.76 -7.45 -19.43
C ASN A 504 -16.88 -8.20 -20.15
N ILE A 505 -17.15 -9.45 -19.77
CA ILE A 505 -18.27 -10.24 -20.31
C ILE A 505 -19.60 -9.62 -19.89
N SER A 506 -19.75 -9.14 -18.66
CA SER A 506 -20.95 -8.40 -18.22
C SER A 506 -21.21 -7.17 -19.10
N LYS A 507 -20.18 -6.37 -19.41
CA LYS A 507 -20.28 -5.25 -20.38
C LYS A 507 -20.66 -5.73 -21.79
N THR A 508 -20.19 -6.90 -22.18
CA THR A 508 -20.47 -7.53 -23.48
C THR A 508 -21.93 -7.97 -23.57
N VAL A 509 -22.46 -8.59 -22.51
CA VAL A 509 -23.89 -8.93 -22.38
C VAL A 509 -24.74 -7.66 -22.39
N GLN A 510 -24.32 -6.60 -21.70
CA GLN A 510 -25.02 -5.30 -21.74
C GLN A 510 -25.03 -4.70 -23.14
N LEU A 511 -23.90 -4.73 -23.87
CA LEU A 511 -23.85 -4.27 -25.26
C LEU A 511 -24.81 -5.07 -26.15
N PHE A 512 -24.86 -6.39 -25.98
CA PHE A 512 -25.82 -7.25 -26.66
C PHE A 512 -27.26 -6.82 -26.36
N CYS A 513 -27.60 -6.60 -25.08
CA CYS A 513 -28.94 -6.15 -24.67
C CYS A 513 -29.31 -4.81 -25.31
N VAL A 514 -28.44 -3.80 -25.26
CA VAL A 514 -28.69 -2.48 -25.87
C VAL A 514 -28.95 -2.62 -27.37
N LYS A 515 -28.15 -3.43 -28.08
CA LYS A 515 -28.37 -3.65 -29.51
C LYS A 515 -29.65 -4.42 -29.82
N SER A 516 -29.98 -5.42 -29.00
CA SER A 516 -31.25 -6.14 -29.09
C SER A 516 -32.45 -5.25 -28.81
N GLU A 517 -32.35 -4.33 -27.84
CA GLU A 517 -33.40 -3.37 -27.50
C GLU A 517 -33.72 -2.44 -28.66
N HIS A 518 -32.71 -1.97 -29.39
CA HIS A 518 -32.90 -1.15 -30.60
C HIS A 518 -33.67 -1.86 -31.73
N LEU A 519 -33.74 -3.20 -31.71
CA LEU A 519 -34.52 -3.97 -32.68
C LEU A 519 -35.99 -4.10 -32.28
N LEU A 520 -36.36 -3.84 -31.01
CA LEU A 520 -37.70 -4.09 -30.52
C LEU A 520 -38.74 -3.14 -31.12
N CYS A 521 -39.89 -3.70 -31.47
CA CYS A 521 -41.09 -2.94 -31.80
C CYS A 521 -41.97 -2.82 -30.53
N THR A 522 -42.39 -1.60 -30.19
CA THR A 522 -43.23 -1.32 -29.01
C THR A 522 -44.58 -0.67 -29.35
N GLN A 523 -44.80 -0.34 -30.62
CA GLN A 523 -46.02 0.35 -31.09
C GLN A 523 -47.16 -0.65 -31.40
N GLY A 524 -48.24 -0.18 -32.01
CA GLY A 524 -49.45 -1.00 -32.29
C GLY A 524 -49.18 -2.30 -33.04
N ASP A 525 -48.14 -2.36 -33.86
CA ASP A 525 -47.71 -3.59 -34.54
C ASP A 525 -47.26 -4.68 -33.55
N ALA A 526 -46.74 -4.32 -32.37
CA ALA A 526 -46.31 -5.26 -31.34
C ALA A 526 -47.48 -5.85 -30.53
N SER A 527 -48.59 -5.13 -30.41
CA SER A 527 -49.72 -5.48 -29.55
C SER A 527 -50.92 -6.09 -30.28
N GLN A 528 -50.90 -6.22 -31.61
CA GLN A 528 -52.05 -6.74 -32.35
C GLN A 528 -52.36 -8.21 -32.00
N VAL A 529 -53.63 -8.57 -31.78
CA VAL A 529 -54.08 -9.96 -31.51
C VAL A 529 -55.26 -10.46 -32.37
N ILE A 530 -55.49 -9.81 -33.52
CA ILE A 530 -56.66 -10.05 -34.40
C ILE A 530 -56.29 -10.86 -35.65
N GLY A 531 -55.15 -10.56 -36.27
CA GLY A 531 -54.66 -11.15 -37.52
C GLY A 531 -53.48 -12.12 -37.32
N PRO A 532 -52.74 -12.49 -38.39
CA PRO A 532 -51.47 -13.23 -38.25
C PRO A 532 -50.38 -12.36 -37.60
N LEU A 533 -49.24 -12.94 -37.21
CA LEU A 533 -48.12 -12.14 -36.67
C LEU A 533 -47.75 -10.99 -37.61
N THR A 534 -47.56 -9.83 -37.02
CA THR A 534 -46.92 -8.69 -37.68
C THR A 534 -45.41 -8.92 -37.82
N GLU A 535 -44.75 -8.14 -38.68
CA GLU A 535 -43.30 -8.17 -38.78
C GLU A 535 -42.61 -7.71 -37.49
N GLY A 536 -43.21 -6.74 -36.78
CA GLY A 536 -42.74 -6.29 -35.46
C GLY A 536 -42.79 -7.39 -34.41
N GLN A 537 -43.88 -8.16 -34.36
CA GLN A 537 -44.01 -9.31 -33.45
C GLN A 537 -43.03 -10.43 -33.80
N ARG A 538 -42.88 -10.76 -35.08
CA ARG A 538 -41.87 -11.75 -35.53
C ARG A 538 -40.46 -11.33 -35.10
N ARG A 539 -40.15 -10.04 -35.20
CA ARG A 539 -38.85 -9.49 -34.78
C ARG A 539 -38.67 -9.57 -33.27
N ASN A 540 -39.67 -9.17 -32.47
CA ASN A 540 -39.60 -9.27 -31.01
C ASN A 540 -39.40 -10.73 -30.56
N VAL A 541 -40.14 -11.67 -31.15
CA VAL A 541 -39.98 -13.11 -30.85
C VAL A 541 -38.57 -13.59 -31.19
N ALA A 542 -38.05 -13.21 -32.35
CA ALA A 542 -36.70 -13.60 -32.74
C ALA A 542 -35.63 -13.00 -31.81
N VAL A 543 -35.80 -11.74 -31.36
CA VAL A 543 -34.93 -11.12 -30.34
C VAL A 543 -35.00 -11.87 -29.01
N VAL A 544 -36.20 -12.22 -28.53
CA VAL A 544 -36.39 -13.00 -27.29
C VAL A 544 -35.71 -14.37 -27.39
N ASN A 545 -35.82 -15.04 -28.53
CA ASN A 545 -35.14 -16.32 -28.76
C ASN A 545 -33.61 -16.17 -28.73
N SER A 546 -33.05 -15.13 -29.35
CA SER A 546 -31.60 -14.86 -29.30
C SER A 546 -31.12 -14.54 -27.87
N LEU A 547 -31.88 -13.73 -27.12
CA LEU A 547 -31.59 -13.41 -25.72
C LEU A 547 -31.65 -14.65 -24.83
N HIS A 548 -32.65 -15.51 -25.05
CA HIS A 548 -32.77 -16.78 -24.33
C HIS A 548 -31.59 -17.72 -24.62
N HIS A 549 -31.19 -17.84 -25.89
CA HIS A 549 -30.05 -18.64 -26.29
C HIS A 549 -28.74 -18.16 -25.64
N LEU A 550 -28.53 -16.84 -25.57
CA LEU A 550 -27.42 -16.23 -24.85
C LEU A 550 -27.44 -16.61 -23.36
N GLN A 551 -28.59 -16.46 -22.71
CA GLN A 551 -28.75 -16.77 -21.29
C GLN A 551 -28.47 -18.25 -20.98
N GLN A 552 -29.09 -19.18 -21.73
CA GLN A 552 -28.89 -20.61 -21.53
C GLN A 552 -27.44 -21.02 -21.77
N SER A 553 -26.85 -20.52 -22.85
CA SER A 553 -25.48 -20.86 -23.22
C SER A 553 -24.47 -20.33 -22.21
N LEU A 554 -24.65 -19.09 -21.73
CA LEU A 554 -23.75 -18.51 -20.72
C LEU A 554 -23.89 -19.24 -19.37
N THR A 555 -25.10 -19.55 -18.95
CA THR A 555 -25.36 -20.34 -17.73
C THR A 555 -24.69 -21.72 -17.83
N LYS A 556 -24.78 -22.37 -18.99
CA LYS A 556 -24.12 -23.65 -19.26
C LYS A 556 -22.60 -23.52 -19.21
N VAL A 557 -22.01 -22.50 -19.83
CA VAL A 557 -20.56 -22.26 -19.77
C VAL A 557 -20.10 -22.07 -18.32
N ILE A 558 -20.78 -21.25 -17.52
CA ILE A 558 -20.44 -21.04 -16.11
C ILE A 558 -20.49 -22.36 -15.33
N SER A 559 -21.55 -23.15 -15.51
CA SER A 559 -21.72 -24.43 -14.80
C SER A 559 -20.67 -25.50 -15.15
N MET A 560 -20.03 -25.39 -16.32
CA MET A 560 -19.03 -26.35 -16.80
C MET A 560 -17.61 -26.01 -16.36
N LEU A 561 -17.35 -24.79 -15.90
CA LEU A 561 -16.02 -24.35 -15.50
C LEU A 561 -15.72 -24.81 -14.06
N PRO A 562 -14.62 -25.55 -13.83
CA PRO A 562 -14.25 -25.98 -12.48
C PRO A 562 -13.78 -24.77 -11.65
N SER A 563 -14.11 -24.76 -10.35
CA SER A 563 -13.59 -23.77 -9.39
C SER A 563 -13.80 -22.30 -9.79
N PHE A 564 -14.97 -21.97 -10.34
CA PHE A 564 -15.30 -20.60 -10.74
C PHE A 564 -15.48 -19.69 -9.51
N PRO A 565 -14.86 -18.49 -9.45
CA PRO A 565 -14.98 -17.60 -8.29
C PRO A 565 -16.42 -17.10 -8.06
N PRO A 566 -16.93 -17.09 -6.82
CA PRO A 566 -18.32 -16.69 -6.54
C PRO A 566 -18.59 -15.21 -6.88
N ALA A 567 -17.57 -14.34 -6.71
CA ALA A 567 -17.68 -12.94 -7.11
C ALA A 567 -17.81 -12.77 -8.64
N ALA A 568 -17.19 -13.65 -9.43
CA ALA A 568 -17.34 -13.63 -10.89
C ALA A 568 -18.72 -14.16 -11.30
N GLU A 569 -19.21 -15.21 -10.63
CA GLU A 569 -20.57 -15.76 -10.83
C GLU A 569 -21.64 -14.71 -10.56
N GLN A 570 -21.55 -14.00 -9.43
CA GLN A 570 -22.50 -12.95 -9.09
C GLN A 570 -22.56 -11.84 -10.15
N VAL A 571 -21.41 -11.39 -10.67
CA VAL A 571 -21.34 -10.36 -11.72
C VAL A 571 -22.05 -10.82 -13.01
N LEU A 572 -21.89 -12.08 -13.38
CA LEU A 572 -22.54 -12.64 -14.57
C LEU A 572 -24.04 -12.89 -14.36
N THR A 573 -24.44 -13.40 -13.19
CA THR A 573 -25.85 -13.61 -12.85
C THR A 573 -26.63 -12.29 -12.88
N MET A 574 -26.09 -11.21 -12.30
CA MET A 574 -26.70 -9.87 -12.40
C MET A 574 -26.83 -9.38 -13.84
N SER A 575 -25.87 -9.70 -14.72
CA SER A 575 -25.98 -9.34 -16.14
C SER A 575 -27.06 -10.16 -16.88
N LEU A 576 -27.33 -11.39 -16.44
CA LEU A 576 -28.38 -12.24 -16.99
C LEU A 576 -29.79 -11.82 -16.53
N GLU A 577 -29.93 -11.21 -15.35
CA GLU A 577 -31.19 -10.59 -14.92
C GLU A 577 -31.61 -9.44 -15.85
N ALA A 578 -30.65 -8.66 -16.34
CA ALA A 578 -30.91 -7.61 -17.34
C ALA A 578 -31.41 -8.20 -18.68
N VAL A 579 -30.88 -9.36 -19.09
CA VAL A 579 -31.35 -10.10 -20.27
C VAL A 579 -32.82 -10.52 -20.09
N GLN A 580 -33.17 -11.08 -18.93
CA GLN A 580 -34.56 -11.48 -18.62
C GLN A 580 -35.51 -10.28 -18.62
N THR A 581 -35.10 -9.17 -18.04
CA THR A 581 -35.89 -7.93 -18.03
C THR A 581 -36.17 -7.42 -19.44
N LEU A 582 -35.18 -7.50 -20.34
CA LEU A 582 -35.37 -7.12 -21.75
C LEU A 582 -36.30 -8.10 -22.48
N MET A 583 -36.19 -9.40 -22.22
CA MET A 583 -37.12 -10.40 -22.75
C MET A 583 -38.57 -10.09 -22.33
N ASP A 584 -38.78 -9.73 -21.05
CA ASP A 584 -40.09 -9.32 -20.53
C ASP A 584 -40.64 -8.10 -21.27
N ASN A 585 -39.83 -7.05 -21.39
CA ASN A 585 -40.22 -5.82 -22.10
C ASN A 585 -40.61 -6.08 -23.56
N ALA A 586 -39.95 -7.03 -24.22
CA ALA A 586 -40.21 -7.37 -25.63
C ALA A 586 -41.57 -8.05 -25.84
N VAL A 587 -42.04 -8.87 -24.89
CA VAL A 587 -43.32 -9.59 -24.99
C VAL A 587 -44.47 -8.88 -24.28
N GLN A 588 -44.18 -7.94 -23.38
CA GLN A 588 -45.18 -7.24 -22.57
C GLN A 588 -46.32 -6.59 -23.37
N PRO A 589 -46.10 -5.92 -24.52
CA PRO A 589 -47.19 -5.34 -25.31
C PRO A 589 -48.20 -6.38 -25.82
N LEU A 590 -47.71 -7.56 -26.21
CA LEU A 590 -48.54 -8.67 -26.67
C LEU A 590 -49.29 -9.29 -25.48
N LEU A 591 -48.61 -9.56 -24.36
CA LEU A 591 -49.24 -10.11 -23.15
C LEU A 591 -50.37 -9.20 -22.62
N THR A 592 -50.14 -7.89 -22.63
CA THR A 592 -51.13 -6.89 -22.19
C THR A 592 -52.35 -6.92 -23.10
N SER A 593 -52.15 -6.88 -24.42
CA SER A 593 -53.25 -6.94 -25.40
C SER A 593 -54.05 -8.25 -25.36
N VAL A 594 -53.37 -9.39 -25.14
CA VAL A 594 -54.05 -10.67 -24.92
C VAL A 594 -54.91 -10.60 -23.66
N THR A 595 -54.39 -10.03 -22.57
CA THR A 595 -55.12 -9.88 -21.31
C THR A 595 -56.35 -8.99 -21.47
N ASP A 596 -56.20 -7.84 -22.14
CA ASP A 596 -57.30 -6.91 -22.41
C ASP A 596 -58.38 -7.54 -23.28
N SER A 597 -57.98 -8.33 -24.29
CA SER A 597 -58.89 -9.05 -25.17
C SER A 597 -59.65 -10.16 -24.42
N VAL A 598 -58.97 -10.90 -23.53
CA VAL A 598 -59.62 -11.88 -22.63
C VAL A 598 -60.65 -11.18 -21.74
N GLU A 599 -60.34 -10.02 -21.18
CA GLU A 599 -61.28 -9.24 -20.37
C GLU A 599 -62.47 -8.75 -21.20
N ALA A 600 -62.23 -8.24 -22.41
CA ALA A 600 -63.28 -7.81 -23.33
C ALA A 600 -64.23 -8.95 -23.72
N ILE A 601 -63.70 -10.15 -24.00
CA ILE A 601 -64.52 -11.35 -24.28
C ILE A 601 -65.32 -11.74 -23.03
N LEU A 602 -64.71 -11.77 -21.85
CA LEU A 602 -65.44 -12.10 -20.62
C LEU A 602 -66.55 -11.09 -20.28
N LEU A 603 -66.36 -9.81 -20.63
CA LEU A 603 -67.37 -8.76 -20.46
C LEU A 603 -68.63 -9.00 -21.30
N THR A 604 -68.55 -9.67 -22.46
CA THR A 604 -69.71 -9.97 -23.29
C THR A 604 -70.68 -10.97 -22.64
N MET A 605 -70.25 -11.64 -21.54
CA MET A 605 -71.14 -12.42 -20.67
C MET A 605 -72.39 -11.64 -20.24
N HIS A 606 -72.29 -10.31 -20.04
CA HIS A 606 -73.42 -9.46 -19.64
C HIS A 606 -74.41 -9.15 -20.78
N GLN A 607 -74.10 -9.58 -22.01
CA GLN A 607 -74.98 -9.46 -23.19
C GLN A 607 -75.84 -10.71 -23.41
N GLU A 608 -75.52 -11.83 -22.75
CA GLU A 608 -76.29 -13.07 -22.81
C GLU A 608 -77.42 -13.10 -21.77
N ASP A 609 -78.50 -13.83 -22.08
CA ASP A 609 -79.64 -13.97 -21.17
C ASP A 609 -79.47 -15.16 -20.20
N PHE A 610 -79.30 -14.84 -18.92
CA PHE A 610 -79.22 -15.79 -17.80
C PHE A 610 -80.51 -15.84 -16.95
N SER A 611 -81.58 -15.17 -17.37
CA SER A 611 -82.82 -15.04 -16.59
C SER A 611 -83.77 -16.25 -16.70
N GLY A 612 -83.58 -17.09 -17.73
CA GLY A 612 -84.53 -18.13 -18.12
C GLY A 612 -84.75 -19.25 -17.08
N PRO A 613 -85.96 -19.85 -17.07
CA PRO A 613 -86.26 -21.05 -16.27
C PRO A 613 -85.57 -22.30 -16.84
N LEU A 614 -85.61 -23.43 -16.12
CA LEU A 614 -85.15 -24.72 -16.64
C LEU A 614 -86.04 -25.15 -17.81
N SER A 615 -85.49 -25.28 -19.02
CA SER A 615 -86.23 -25.81 -20.17
C SER A 615 -86.65 -27.27 -19.90
N ALA A 616 -87.96 -27.49 -19.79
CA ALA A 616 -88.52 -28.83 -19.66
C ALA A 616 -88.58 -29.50 -21.04
N GLY A 617 -87.57 -30.30 -21.40
CA GLY A 617 -87.73 -31.31 -22.46
C GLY A 617 -86.69 -31.40 -23.58
N GLU A 618 -85.63 -30.60 -23.61
CA GLU A 618 -84.54 -30.78 -24.60
C GLU A 618 -83.28 -31.39 -23.95
N LYS A 619 -82.55 -32.19 -24.75
CA LYS A 619 -81.41 -33.06 -24.36
C LYS A 619 -80.40 -32.41 -23.39
N PRO A 620 -79.67 -33.20 -22.58
CA PRO A 620 -78.72 -32.72 -21.57
C PRO A 620 -77.42 -32.09 -22.11
N ASP A 621 -77.33 -31.81 -23.42
CA ASP A 621 -76.25 -31.00 -23.97
C ASP A 621 -76.63 -29.52 -23.82
N MET A 622 -76.45 -28.97 -22.63
CA MET A 622 -76.50 -27.52 -22.47
C MET A 622 -75.37 -26.90 -23.30
N PRO A 623 -75.67 -26.03 -24.27
CA PRO A 623 -74.64 -25.43 -25.10
C PRO A 623 -73.74 -24.52 -24.24
N CYS A 624 -72.43 -24.69 -24.40
CA CYS A 624 -71.42 -23.74 -23.92
C CYS A 624 -71.79 -22.32 -24.39
N SER A 625 -71.76 -21.35 -23.46
CA SER A 625 -72.08 -19.96 -23.74
C SER A 625 -71.20 -19.40 -24.87
N LEU A 626 -71.71 -18.44 -25.64
CA LEU A 626 -71.03 -17.95 -26.84
C LEU A 626 -69.72 -17.25 -26.48
N TYR A 627 -69.71 -16.43 -25.42
CA TYR A 627 -68.49 -15.78 -24.93
C TYR A 627 -67.41 -16.80 -24.51
N MET A 628 -67.82 -17.95 -23.98
CA MET A 628 -66.90 -19.00 -23.53
C MET A 628 -66.30 -19.76 -24.71
N ARG A 629 -67.10 -20.03 -25.76
CA ARG A 629 -66.60 -20.59 -27.02
C ARG A 629 -65.64 -19.62 -27.73
N GLU A 630 -65.96 -18.33 -27.72
CA GLU A 630 -65.10 -17.29 -28.25
C GLU A 630 -63.79 -17.20 -27.46
N LEU A 631 -63.83 -17.26 -26.13
CA LEU A 631 -62.65 -17.26 -25.27
C LEU A 631 -61.73 -18.47 -25.56
N GLN A 632 -62.29 -19.67 -25.63
CA GLN A 632 -61.54 -20.89 -25.97
C GLN A 632 -60.88 -20.79 -27.35
N GLY A 633 -61.63 -20.30 -28.35
CA GLY A 633 -61.12 -20.09 -29.70
C GLY A 633 -60.03 -19.01 -29.75
N PHE A 634 -60.19 -17.92 -28.99
CA PHE A 634 -59.20 -16.84 -28.90
C PHE A 634 -57.91 -17.33 -28.24
N ILE A 635 -57.97 -17.95 -27.06
CA ILE A 635 -56.78 -18.47 -26.36
C ILE A 635 -56.06 -19.51 -27.21
N SER A 636 -56.81 -20.43 -27.84
CA SER A 636 -56.20 -21.45 -28.71
C SER A 636 -55.46 -20.82 -29.89
N ARG A 637 -56.03 -19.77 -30.52
CA ARG A 637 -55.33 -19.02 -31.57
C ARG A 637 -54.12 -18.27 -31.03
N VAL A 638 -54.23 -17.61 -29.88
CA VAL A 638 -53.10 -16.88 -29.27
C VAL A 638 -51.91 -17.81 -29.04
N MET A 639 -52.14 -19.01 -28.49
CA MET A 639 -51.08 -19.99 -28.25
C MET A 639 -50.49 -20.54 -29.55
N ASN A 640 -51.32 -20.89 -30.52
CA ASN A 640 -50.88 -21.54 -31.76
C ASN A 640 -50.29 -20.58 -32.79
N ASP A 641 -50.78 -19.35 -32.83
CA ASP A 641 -50.36 -18.37 -33.83
C ASP A 641 -49.21 -17.54 -33.27
N TYR A 642 -49.26 -17.07 -32.02
CA TYR A 642 -48.28 -16.10 -31.47
C TYR A 642 -47.20 -16.72 -30.61
N PHE A 643 -47.61 -17.41 -29.54
CA PHE A 643 -46.66 -17.86 -28.51
C PHE A 643 -45.88 -19.12 -28.89
N CYS A 644 -46.35 -19.93 -29.84
CA CYS A 644 -45.64 -21.12 -30.33
C CYS A 644 -44.25 -20.82 -30.90
N HIS A 645 -44.00 -19.58 -31.32
CA HIS A 645 -42.74 -19.15 -31.91
C HIS A 645 -41.66 -18.82 -30.86
N LEU A 646 -42.03 -18.74 -29.57
CA LEU A 646 -41.08 -18.58 -28.47
C LEU A 646 -40.47 -19.95 -28.12
N GLN A 647 -39.14 -20.06 -28.21
CA GLN A 647 -38.42 -21.29 -27.93
C GLN A 647 -38.35 -21.60 -26.42
N SER A 648 -38.42 -20.56 -25.59
CA SER A 648 -38.36 -20.70 -24.14
C SER A 648 -39.74 -21.05 -23.58
N VAL A 649 -39.99 -22.35 -23.44
CA VAL A 649 -41.24 -22.88 -22.87
C VAL A 649 -41.41 -22.43 -21.42
N ASP A 650 -40.33 -22.37 -20.66
CA ASP A 650 -40.40 -21.99 -19.25
C ASP A 650 -40.75 -20.51 -19.07
N PHE A 651 -40.04 -19.64 -19.80
CA PHE A 651 -40.32 -18.21 -19.83
C PHE A 651 -41.76 -17.92 -20.27
N LEU A 652 -42.26 -18.64 -21.28
CA LEU A 652 -43.62 -18.47 -21.79
C LEU A 652 -44.67 -18.78 -20.71
N TYR A 653 -44.62 -19.99 -20.12
CA TYR A 653 -45.64 -20.42 -19.17
C TYR A 653 -45.68 -19.58 -17.90
N ASP A 654 -44.52 -19.13 -17.42
CA ASP A 654 -44.46 -18.27 -16.24
C ASP A 654 -45.20 -16.92 -16.45
N ARG A 655 -45.36 -16.48 -17.70
CA ARG A 655 -46.11 -15.25 -18.06
C ARG A 655 -47.57 -15.53 -18.43
N THR A 656 -47.84 -16.60 -19.17
CA THR A 656 -49.22 -16.95 -19.55
C THR A 656 -50.04 -17.48 -18.37
N GLU A 657 -49.39 -18.05 -17.33
CA GLU A 657 -50.05 -18.40 -16.07
C GLU A 657 -50.69 -17.20 -15.39
N ALA A 658 -50.05 -16.02 -15.44
CA ALA A 658 -50.63 -14.79 -14.90
C ALA A 658 -51.91 -14.38 -15.66
N ILE A 659 -51.93 -14.56 -16.98
CA ILE A 659 -53.13 -14.33 -17.81
C ILE A 659 -54.25 -15.30 -17.42
N ALA A 660 -53.93 -16.58 -17.22
CA ALA A 660 -54.90 -17.58 -16.78
C ALA A 660 -55.50 -17.27 -15.40
N GLN A 661 -54.65 -16.90 -14.43
CA GLN A 661 -55.11 -16.50 -13.08
C GLN A 661 -56.01 -15.26 -13.14
N ARG A 662 -55.65 -14.28 -13.96
CA ARG A 662 -56.43 -13.07 -14.21
C ARG A 662 -57.78 -13.39 -14.86
N ALA A 663 -57.79 -14.23 -15.89
CA ALA A 663 -58.99 -14.67 -16.59
C ALA A 663 -59.99 -15.34 -15.63
N ILE A 664 -59.51 -16.26 -14.77
CA ILE A 664 -60.36 -16.91 -13.76
C ILE A 664 -60.95 -15.88 -12.79
N THR A 665 -60.13 -14.95 -12.32
CA THR A 665 -60.57 -13.92 -11.36
C THR A 665 -61.64 -13.02 -11.97
N LEU A 666 -61.45 -12.59 -13.22
CA LEU A 666 -62.42 -11.80 -13.98
C LEU A 666 -63.70 -12.58 -14.25
N PHE A 667 -63.60 -13.84 -14.66
CA PHE A 667 -64.76 -14.70 -14.89
C PHE A 667 -65.63 -14.83 -13.64
N ILE A 668 -65.03 -15.12 -12.48
CA ILE A 668 -65.77 -15.24 -11.21
C ILE A 668 -66.38 -13.89 -10.81
N ARG A 669 -65.64 -12.79 -10.99
CA ARG A 669 -66.14 -11.43 -10.75
C ARG A 669 -67.39 -11.15 -11.60
N HIS A 670 -67.32 -11.35 -12.91
CA HIS A 670 -68.44 -11.08 -13.82
C HIS A 670 -69.61 -12.04 -13.58
N ALA A 671 -69.34 -13.31 -13.28
CA ALA A 671 -70.36 -14.29 -12.89
C ALA A 671 -71.11 -13.86 -11.61
N CYS A 672 -70.43 -13.24 -10.64
CA CYS A 672 -71.06 -12.71 -9.43
C CYS A 672 -71.87 -11.44 -9.66
N LEU A 673 -71.64 -10.72 -10.77
CA LEU A 673 -72.35 -9.48 -11.11
C LEU A 673 -73.56 -9.73 -12.01
N LEU A 674 -73.76 -10.96 -12.50
CA LEU A 674 -74.90 -11.34 -13.33
C LEU A 674 -76.23 -11.18 -12.58
N ARG A 675 -77.15 -10.44 -13.19
CA ARG A 675 -78.49 -10.23 -12.66
C ARG A 675 -79.44 -9.74 -13.77
N PRO A 676 -80.65 -10.30 -13.91
CA PRO A 676 -81.24 -11.40 -13.13
C PRO A 676 -80.62 -12.78 -13.47
N LEU A 677 -80.61 -13.69 -12.50
CA LEU A 677 -80.06 -15.06 -12.64
C LEU A 677 -81.13 -16.11 -12.28
N GLY A 678 -81.64 -16.83 -13.27
CA GLY A 678 -82.63 -17.90 -13.13
C GLY A 678 -82.02 -19.31 -12.96
N GLU A 679 -82.85 -20.33 -12.71
CA GLU A 679 -82.40 -21.71 -12.54
C GLU A 679 -81.74 -22.29 -13.81
N GLY A 680 -82.27 -21.95 -15.00
CA GLY A 680 -81.63 -22.32 -16.28
C GLY A 680 -80.29 -21.62 -16.47
N GLY A 681 -80.20 -20.34 -16.07
CA GLY A 681 -78.96 -19.56 -16.09
C GLY A 681 -77.89 -20.10 -15.14
N LYS A 682 -78.25 -20.58 -13.94
CA LYS A 682 -77.33 -21.23 -12.99
C LYS A 682 -76.73 -22.51 -13.57
N MET A 683 -77.54 -23.33 -14.23
CA MET A 683 -77.05 -24.55 -14.88
C MET A 683 -76.10 -24.24 -16.04
N ARG A 684 -76.42 -23.23 -16.87
CA ARG A 684 -75.52 -22.75 -17.94
C ARG A 684 -74.20 -22.24 -17.36
N LEU A 685 -74.27 -21.38 -16.34
CA LEU A 685 -73.08 -20.86 -15.67
C LEU A 685 -72.25 -22.00 -15.05
N ALA A 686 -72.88 -23.01 -14.45
CA ALA A 686 -72.17 -24.17 -13.92
C ALA A 686 -71.47 -25.00 -15.02
N ALA A 687 -71.99 -25.03 -16.25
CA ALA A 687 -71.29 -25.57 -17.41
C ALA A 687 -70.11 -24.67 -17.81
N ASP A 688 -70.31 -23.35 -17.84
CA ASP A 688 -69.24 -22.38 -18.14
C ASP A 688 -68.08 -22.44 -17.14
N PHE A 689 -68.33 -22.72 -15.84
CA PHE A 689 -67.27 -22.95 -14.86
C PHE A 689 -66.38 -24.16 -15.24
N ALA A 690 -66.94 -25.21 -15.84
CA ALA A 690 -66.15 -26.34 -16.35
C ALA A 690 -65.40 -25.97 -17.63
N GLN A 691 -66.07 -25.22 -18.52
CA GLN A 691 -65.50 -24.77 -19.78
C GLN A 691 -64.38 -23.73 -19.59
N MET A 692 -64.42 -22.95 -18.51
CA MET A 692 -63.38 -22.00 -18.13
C MET A 692 -62.07 -22.71 -17.81
N GLU A 693 -62.13 -23.87 -17.13
CA GLU A 693 -60.93 -24.68 -16.86
C GLU A 693 -60.29 -25.17 -18.16
N LEU A 694 -61.11 -25.59 -19.13
CA LEU A 694 -60.63 -25.98 -20.46
C LEU A 694 -60.10 -24.78 -21.25
N ALA A 695 -60.69 -23.60 -21.09
CA ALA A 695 -60.30 -22.38 -21.79
C ALA A 695 -58.90 -21.90 -21.39
N VAL A 696 -58.57 -21.93 -20.09
CA VAL A 696 -57.27 -21.49 -19.60
C VAL A 696 -56.20 -22.58 -19.63
N ALA A 697 -56.58 -23.85 -19.83
CA ALA A 697 -55.65 -24.97 -19.85
C ALA A 697 -54.44 -24.77 -20.79
N PRO A 698 -54.59 -24.21 -22.02
CA PRO A 698 -53.45 -23.97 -22.91
C PRO A 698 -52.43 -22.94 -22.39
N LEU A 699 -52.81 -22.07 -21.44
CA LEU A 699 -51.96 -20.99 -20.92
C LEU A 699 -51.04 -21.44 -19.77
N CYS A 700 -51.11 -22.70 -19.34
CA CYS A 700 -50.38 -23.17 -18.17
C CYS A 700 -49.92 -24.63 -18.34
N ARG A 701 -48.81 -25.00 -17.68
CA ARG A 701 -48.31 -26.39 -17.73
C ARG A 701 -49.32 -27.36 -17.10
N ARG A 702 -49.86 -26.97 -15.95
CA ARG A 702 -50.96 -27.66 -15.26
C ARG A 702 -51.88 -26.65 -14.62
N ILE A 703 -53.18 -26.89 -14.70
CA ILE A 703 -54.21 -26.01 -14.13
C ILE A 703 -54.06 -25.89 -12.60
N SER A 704 -53.52 -26.91 -11.93
CA SER A 704 -53.21 -26.87 -10.50
C SER A 704 -52.17 -25.81 -10.12
N ASP A 705 -51.28 -25.45 -11.05
CA ASP A 705 -50.19 -24.50 -10.81
C ASP A 705 -50.72 -23.05 -10.70
N LEU A 706 -51.96 -22.79 -11.14
CA LEU A 706 -52.68 -21.51 -10.96
C LEU A 706 -53.06 -21.22 -9.48
N GLY A 707 -52.79 -22.15 -8.56
CA GLY A 707 -52.82 -21.93 -7.13
C GLY A 707 -54.18 -21.44 -6.59
N LYS A 708 -54.20 -20.22 -6.03
CA LYS A 708 -55.40 -19.65 -5.38
C LYS A 708 -56.54 -19.43 -6.36
N ALA A 709 -56.26 -18.99 -7.59
CA ALA A 709 -57.29 -18.70 -8.59
C ALA A 709 -58.07 -19.97 -8.99
N TYR A 710 -57.36 -21.07 -9.24
CA TYR A 710 -58.01 -22.34 -9.57
C TYR A 710 -58.82 -22.92 -8.40
N ARG A 711 -58.29 -22.87 -7.17
CA ARG A 711 -59.06 -23.27 -5.98
C ARG A 711 -60.33 -22.42 -5.82
N LEU A 712 -60.23 -21.11 -6.04
CA LEU A 712 -61.37 -20.20 -6.00
C LEU A 712 -62.46 -20.61 -7.00
N LEU A 713 -62.09 -20.92 -8.25
CA LEU A 713 -63.01 -21.40 -9.29
C LEU A 713 -63.75 -22.68 -8.86
N ARG A 714 -62.99 -23.67 -8.35
CA ARG A 714 -63.52 -24.97 -7.90
C ARG A 714 -64.44 -24.84 -6.69
N SER A 715 -64.07 -24.00 -5.71
CA SER A 715 -64.85 -23.81 -4.49
C SER A 715 -66.10 -22.95 -4.71
N PHE A 716 -66.10 -22.07 -5.71
CA PHE A 716 -67.27 -21.23 -6.00
C PHE A 716 -68.37 -21.99 -6.76
N ARG A 717 -68.02 -22.87 -7.71
CA ARG A 717 -68.99 -23.57 -8.56
C ARG A 717 -70.15 -24.26 -7.80
N PRO A 718 -69.94 -24.99 -6.69
CA PRO A 718 -71.03 -25.61 -5.93
C PRO A 718 -71.99 -24.59 -5.29
N LEU A 719 -71.53 -23.37 -5.00
CA LEU A 719 -72.33 -22.33 -4.34
C LEU A 719 -73.47 -21.82 -5.22
N LEU A 720 -73.39 -22.02 -6.55
CA LEU A 720 -74.46 -21.64 -7.48
C LEU A 720 -75.82 -22.25 -7.10
N PHE A 721 -75.82 -23.48 -6.58
CA PHE A 721 -77.01 -24.27 -6.28
C PHE A 721 -77.37 -24.33 -4.79
N GLN A 722 -76.59 -23.71 -3.91
CA GLN A 722 -76.85 -23.70 -2.46
C GLN A 722 -77.85 -22.59 -2.07
N THR A 723 -78.52 -22.74 -0.94
CA THR A 723 -79.37 -21.66 -0.37
C THR A 723 -78.51 -20.51 0.15
N SER A 724 -79.08 -19.31 0.29
CA SER A 724 -78.33 -18.13 0.75
C SER A 724 -77.76 -18.32 2.16
N GLU A 725 -78.46 -19.08 3.01
CA GLU A 725 -78.01 -19.46 4.35
C GLU A 725 -76.79 -20.38 4.30
N HIS A 726 -76.85 -21.46 3.50
CA HIS A 726 -75.73 -22.39 3.35
C HIS A 726 -74.48 -21.73 2.77
N ILE A 727 -74.64 -20.81 1.81
CA ILE A 727 -73.54 -20.02 1.25
C ILE A 727 -72.89 -19.19 2.36
N SER A 728 -73.69 -18.52 3.19
CA SER A 728 -73.17 -17.66 4.28
C SER A 728 -72.41 -18.43 5.37
N SER A 729 -72.78 -19.70 5.58
CA SER A 729 -72.13 -20.60 6.54
C SER A 729 -70.94 -21.38 5.98
N SER A 730 -70.66 -21.28 4.67
CA SER A 730 -69.61 -22.05 4.03
C SER A 730 -68.22 -21.66 4.56
N GLN A 731 -67.41 -22.66 4.90
CA GLN A 731 -66.04 -22.46 5.39
C GLN A 731 -65.11 -21.84 4.35
N ALA A 732 -65.45 -21.93 3.06
CA ALA A 732 -64.66 -21.32 1.99
C ALA A 732 -64.77 -19.79 1.97
N VAL A 733 -65.80 -19.20 2.59
CA VAL A 733 -66.07 -17.76 2.60
C VAL A 733 -65.24 -17.06 3.67
N GLY A 734 -64.48 -16.04 3.27
CA GLY A 734 -63.56 -15.29 4.12
C GLY A 734 -62.13 -15.82 4.14
N ASP A 735 -61.93 -17.11 3.85
CA ASP A 735 -60.59 -17.71 3.72
C ASP A 735 -60.13 -17.74 2.26
N LEU A 736 -60.82 -18.53 1.42
CA LEU A 736 -60.50 -18.66 0.00
C LEU A 736 -61.30 -17.68 -0.88
N ILE A 737 -62.60 -17.55 -0.62
CA ILE A 737 -63.52 -16.70 -1.37
C ILE A 737 -63.74 -15.40 -0.60
N PRO A 738 -63.37 -14.23 -1.15
CA PRO A 738 -63.59 -12.95 -0.47
C PRO A 738 -65.07 -12.71 -0.14
N TYR A 739 -65.34 -12.12 1.03
CA TYR A 739 -66.68 -11.76 1.46
C TYR A 739 -67.34 -10.82 0.46
N SER A 740 -66.57 -9.87 -0.10
CA SER A 740 -67.07 -8.97 -1.14
C SER A 740 -67.59 -9.74 -2.35
N THR A 741 -66.93 -10.82 -2.77
CA THR A 741 -67.34 -11.61 -3.96
C THR A 741 -68.66 -12.34 -3.72
N ILE A 742 -68.83 -12.95 -2.54
CA ILE A 742 -70.10 -13.60 -2.16
C ILE A 742 -71.24 -12.59 -2.02
N LEU A 743 -70.97 -11.42 -1.43
CA LEU A 743 -71.97 -10.37 -1.31
C LEU A 743 -72.43 -9.86 -2.69
N HIS A 744 -71.52 -9.72 -3.66
CA HIS A 744 -71.90 -9.44 -5.05
C HIS A 744 -72.83 -10.52 -5.61
N PHE A 745 -72.47 -11.80 -5.43
CA PHE A 745 -73.29 -12.91 -5.90
C PHE A 745 -74.69 -12.93 -5.27
N LEU A 746 -74.83 -12.59 -3.98
CA LEU A 746 -76.13 -12.57 -3.30
C LEU A 746 -77.09 -11.50 -3.84
N PHE A 747 -76.60 -10.43 -4.48
CA PHE A 747 -77.47 -9.47 -5.18
C PHE A 747 -78.24 -10.12 -6.36
N SER A 748 -77.72 -11.18 -6.98
CA SER A 748 -78.45 -11.92 -8.03
C SER A 748 -79.76 -12.53 -7.51
N ARG A 749 -79.83 -12.80 -6.19
CA ARG A 749 -81.00 -13.38 -5.48
C ARG A 749 -81.90 -12.32 -4.83
N ALA A 750 -81.51 -11.05 -4.93
CA ALA A 750 -82.26 -9.94 -4.35
C ALA A 750 -83.36 -9.44 -5.31
N PRO A 751 -84.47 -8.90 -4.79
CA PRO A 751 -85.48 -8.25 -5.63
C PRO A 751 -84.93 -6.97 -6.27
N ALA A 752 -85.45 -6.58 -7.43
CA ALA A 752 -84.97 -5.44 -8.23
C ALA A 752 -84.89 -4.10 -7.46
N GLU A 753 -85.68 -3.96 -6.40
CA GLU A 753 -85.66 -2.81 -5.49
C GLU A 753 -84.33 -2.64 -4.74
N LEU A 754 -83.66 -3.74 -4.39
CA LEU A 754 -82.31 -3.75 -3.84
C LEU A 754 -81.33 -3.66 -5.01
N LYS A 755 -80.98 -2.44 -5.43
CA LYS A 755 -80.02 -2.18 -6.51
C LYS A 755 -78.63 -2.70 -6.15
N SER A 756 -77.89 -3.23 -7.13
CA SER A 756 -76.48 -3.61 -6.95
C SER A 756 -75.60 -2.36 -6.71
N PRO A 757 -74.38 -2.52 -6.17
CA PRO A 757 -73.50 -1.37 -5.91
C PRO A 757 -73.23 -0.49 -7.14
N HIS A 758 -72.96 -1.09 -8.30
CA HIS A 758 -72.75 -0.36 -9.54
C HIS A 758 -74.04 0.31 -10.06
N GLN A 759 -75.21 -0.34 -9.92
CA GLN A 759 -76.49 0.26 -10.28
C GLN A 759 -76.85 1.44 -9.40
N ARG A 760 -76.49 1.42 -8.11
CA ARG A 760 -76.66 2.55 -7.20
C ARG A 760 -75.73 3.71 -7.58
N ALA A 761 -74.49 3.41 -7.94
CA ALA A 761 -73.49 4.40 -8.32
C ALA A 761 -73.64 4.89 -9.78
N GLU A 762 -74.63 4.39 -10.52
CA GLU A 762 -74.85 4.69 -11.95
C GLU A 762 -73.62 4.37 -12.83
N TRP A 763 -72.92 3.29 -12.48
CA TRP A 763 -71.75 2.81 -13.23
C TRP A 763 -72.11 1.65 -14.14
N SER A 764 -71.51 1.61 -15.32
CA SER A 764 -71.52 0.42 -16.17
C SER A 764 -70.77 -0.72 -15.49
N VAL A 765 -71.07 -1.96 -15.86
CA VAL A 765 -70.38 -3.14 -15.32
C VAL A 765 -68.88 -3.09 -15.63
N ALA A 766 -68.49 -2.60 -16.81
CA ALA A 766 -67.08 -2.40 -17.18
C ALA A 766 -66.38 -1.39 -16.26
N ARG A 767 -66.99 -0.20 -16.05
CA ARG A 767 -66.46 0.81 -15.11
C ARG A 767 -66.35 0.27 -13.69
N TYR A 768 -67.30 -0.56 -13.29
CA TYR A 768 -67.27 -1.18 -11.97
C TYR A 768 -66.19 -2.25 -11.83
N SER A 769 -65.96 -3.07 -12.86
CA SER A 769 -64.85 -4.03 -12.90
C SER A 769 -63.51 -3.30 -12.75
N GLN A 770 -63.30 -2.23 -13.50
CA GLN A 770 -62.10 -1.40 -13.39
C GLN A 770 -61.93 -0.83 -11.96
N TRP A 771 -63.00 -0.28 -11.37
CA TRP A 771 -62.96 0.23 -10.00
C TRP A 771 -62.56 -0.86 -8.99
N LEU A 772 -63.01 -2.11 -9.18
CA LEU A 772 -62.63 -3.24 -8.34
C LEU A 772 -61.14 -3.61 -8.48
N ASP A 773 -60.51 -3.35 -9.63
CA ASP A 773 -59.07 -3.52 -9.81
C ASP A 773 -58.27 -2.43 -9.13
N ASP A 774 -58.71 -1.18 -9.27
CA ASP A 774 -58.08 -0.03 -8.62
C ASP A 774 -58.20 -0.09 -7.08
N HIS A 775 -59.19 -0.82 -6.55
CA HIS A 775 -59.45 -0.98 -5.12
C HIS A 775 -59.32 -2.44 -4.68
N GLN A 776 -58.08 -2.90 -4.48
CA GLN A 776 -57.79 -4.28 -4.06
C GLN A 776 -58.18 -4.57 -2.60
N SER A 777 -58.27 -3.54 -1.76
CA SER A 777 -58.67 -3.65 -0.35
C SER A 777 -60.11 -4.17 -0.22
N GLU A 778 -60.28 -5.26 0.53
CA GLU A 778 -61.60 -5.81 0.80
C GLU A 778 -62.48 -4.83 1.58
N LYS A 779 -61.89 -4.02 2.47
CA LYS A 779 -62.59 -2.98 3.23
C LYS A 779 -63.30 -1.98 2.32
N ASP A 780 -62.62 -1.48 1.29
CA ASP A 780 -63.16 -0.46 0.39
C ASP A 780 -64.32 -1.02 -0.43
N ARG A 781 -64.17 -2.26 -0.90
CA ARG A 781 -65.24 -3.01 -1.59
C ARG A 781 -66.47 -3.21 -0.69
N LEU A 782 -66.25 -3.58 0.58
CA LEU A 782 -67.33 -3.78 1.54
C LEU A 782 -68.03 -2.48 1.92
N ILE A 783 -67.34 -1.34 1.98
CA ILE A 783 -67.94 -0.02 2.23
C ILE A 783 -68.93 0.34 1.12
N LEU A 784 -68.54 0.12 -0.14
CA LEU A 784 -69.43 0.39 -1.27
C LEU A 784 -70.67 -0.54 -1.27
N ILE A 785 -70.48 -1.82 -0.96
CA ILE A 785 -71.59 -2.78 -0.79
C ILE A 785 -72.51 -2.37 0.36
N ARG A 786 -71.95 -1.97 1.51
CA ARG A 786 -72.70 -1.46 2.67
C ARG A 786 -73.57 -0.29 2.27
N GLY A 787 -73.01 0.66 1.52
CA GLY A 787 -73.78 1.76 0.93
C GLY A 787 -75.00 1.24 0.18
N ALA A 788 -74.85 0.31 -0.76
CA ALA A 788 -75.99 -0.25 -1.50
C ALA A 788 -77.09 -0.84 -0.59
N LEU A 789 -76.70 -1.59 0.46
CA LEU A 789 -77.63 -2.16 1.44
C LEU A 789 -78.35 -1.09 2.28
N GLU A 790 -77.66 -0.01 2.67
CA GLU A 790 -78.24 1.10 3.44
C GLU A 790 -79.26 1.91 2.63
N ALA A 791 -79.01 2.13 1.32
CA ALA A 791 -80.01 2.77 0.44
C ALA A 791 -81.31 1.98 0.38
N TYR A 792 -81.22 0.66 0.32
CA TYR A 792 -82.39 -0.19 0.27
C TYR A 792 -83.21 -0.06 1.56
N VAL A 793 -82.58 -0.01 2.72
CA VAL A 793 -83.28 0.26 3.99
C VAL A 793 -84.00 1.60 3.95
N GLN A 794 -83.33 2.65 3.50
CA GLN A 794 -83.94 3.98 3.38
C GLN A 794 -85.14 3.98 2.44
N SER A 795 -85.03 3.28 1.30
CA SER A 795 -86.12 3.10 0.33
C SER A 795 -87.31 2.34 0.91
N VAL A 796 -87.07 1.22 1.63
CA VAL A 796 -88.13 0.43 2.28
C VAL A 796 -88.84 1.25 3.37
N LYS A 797 -88.07 1.99 4.18
CA LYS A 797 -88.62 2.89 5.21
C LYS A 797 -89.45 4.02 4.61
N ALA A 798 -88.99 4.64 3.52
CA ALA A 798 -89.71 5.70 2.82
C ALA A 798 -91.06 5.22 2.26
N ARG A 799 -91.15 3.94 1.87
CA ARG A 799 -92.38 3.30 1.37
C ARG A 799 -93.29 2.72 2.48
N GLN A 800 -92.95 2.92 3.75
CA GLN A 800 -93.63 2.33 4.92
C GLN A 800 -93.70 0.78 4.89
N GLY A 801 -92.78 0.12 4.19
CA GLY A 801 -92.71 -1.34 4.14
C GLY A 801 -92.26 -1.94 5.47
N ARG A 802 -92.94 -3.02 5.94
CA ARG A 802 -92.62 -3.69 7.21
C ARG A 802 -91.70 -4.92 7.06
N ASN A 803 -91.50 -5.43 5.85
CA ASN A 803 -90.74 -6.64 5.58
C ASN A 803 -89.55 -6.34 4.64
N PHE A 804 -88.38 -6.90 4.95
CA PHE A 804 -87.20 -6.87 4.07
C PHE A 804 -87.17 -8.12 3.19
N ALA A 805 -86.44 -8.05 2.06
CA ALA A 805 -86.17 -9.21 1.23
C ALA A 805 -85.50 -10.35 2.04
N PRO A 806 -85.85 -11.63 1.83
CA PRO A 806 -85.29 -12.75 2.60
C PRO A 806 -83.75 -12.86 2.57
N VAL A 807 -83.11 -12.40 1.48
CA VAL A 807 -81.63 -12.41 1.35
C VAL A 807 -80.96 -11.26 2.11
N TYR A 808 -81.69 -10.18 2.43
CA TYR A 808 -81.12 -8.98 3.03
C TYR A 808 -80.52 -9.19 4.44
N PRO A 809 -81.19 -9.88 5.39
CA PRO A 809 -80.60 -10.18 6.69
C PRO A 809 -79.32 -11.01 6.59
N ILE A 810 -79.27 -11.95 5.64
CA ILE A 810 -78.10 -12.80 5.40
C ILE A 810 -76.92 -11.97 4.89
N MET A 811 -77.17 -11.04 3.96
CA MET A 811 -76.15 -10.11 3.46
C MET A 811 -75.61 -9.19 4.56
N LEU A 812 -76.48 -8.72 5.47
CA LEU A 812 -76.06 -7.93 6.63
C LEU A 812 -75.19 -8.73 7.60
N GLN A 813 -75.57 -9.97 7.92
CA GLN A 813 -74.78 -10.84 8.79
C GLN A 813 -73.39 -11.12 8.20
N LEU A 814 -73.32 -11.41 6.90
CA LEU A 814 -72.06 -11.59 6.20
C LEU A 814 -71.21 -10.32 6.19
N LEU A 815 -71.82 -9.15 5.97
CA LEU A 815 -71.11 -7.88 6.00
C LEU A 815 -70.55 -7.56 7.40
N GLN A 816 -71.30 -7.87 8.47
CA GLN A 816 -70.84 -7.72 9.85
C GLN A 816 -69.67 -8.65 10.16
N LYS A 817 -69.80 -9.94 9.81
CA LYS A 817 -68.73 -10.96 9.96
C LYS A 817 -67.47 -10.57 9.18
N ALA A 818 -67.62 -10.04 7.96
CA ALA A 818 -66.51 -9.56 7.16
C ALA A 818 -65.83 -8.35 7.82
N THR A 819 -66.62 -7.39 8.31
CA THR A 819 -66.09 -6.18 8.96
C THR A 819 -65.36 -6.53 10.27
N SER A 820 -65.85 -7.49 11.07
CA SER A 820 -65.15 -7.94 12.28
C SER A 820 -63.84 -8.67 11.96
N SER A 821 -63.85 -9.55 10.94
CA SER A 821 -62.63 -10.27 10.54
C SER A 821 -61.52 -9.38 9.99
N LEU A 822 -61.85 -8.17 9.52
CA LEU A 822 -60.90 -7.15 9.04
C LEU A 822 -60.38 -6.22 10.15
N VAL A 823 -60.93 -6.29 11.37
CA VAL A 823 -60.44 -5.56 12.55
C VAL A 823 -59.50 -6.43 13.38
N GLU A 824 -59.62 -7.76 13.27
CA GLU A 824 -58.76 -8.75 13.95
C GLU A 824 -57.48 -9.11 13.17
N ARG A 825 -57.39 -8.72 11.88
CA ARG A 825 -56.19 -8.79 11.04
C ARG A 825 -55.64 -7.39 10.81
#